data_AF-A0A9P4RB04-F1
#
_entry.id   AF-A0A9P4RB04-F1
#
_cell.length_a   1.000
_cell.length_b   1.000
_cell.length_c   1.000
_cell.angle_alpha   90.00
_cell.angle_beta   90.00
_cell.angle_gamma   90.00
#
_symmetry.space_group_name_H-M   'P 1'
#
loop_
_entity.id
_entity.type
_entity.pdbx_description
1 polymer ?
#
loop_
_entity_poly.entity_id
_entity_poly.type
_entity_poly.pdbx_seq_one_letter_code
_entity_poly.pdbx_strand_id
1 'polypeptide(L)'
;MASDSPPKRAIRIGGASGGFTDRVRAITRLASDPEVDGIVGDWLSENVMTGYGAGKERRRKLELERASPLTFEEKVQCANFASTFLQCFEPAISELRRNGTKLVVNAGANDTELLARVVKKMAKEAGWEARVAWVEGDEVTDQFKAMVADGEEMRNLCDGRTLKEWGFEPICAQAYLGSLGIAEALTQGADVVVCGRVSDAAPTIGLAAWWHGWKADQLDNLAGALVAGHLIECSAFITGGYYSGFKDLMKQKKHLNLGFPIAEVESSGECVIAKEKNTGGVVNTETVTSQLLYEISGPLYHNSDVVANLEDVQATQLGPDRVRVSGINGLPPPPTTRVGITAHGGFQAEWHFYLVGLDMEEKIQWMEEQARNAIGEELMGQFSCLKFQLLGYTGLRSNDQSQDRCTADFRIFAQARDKELFDGSKPDGFARRLYETVLQSCPGVSRSNDLRQSAPKPYFEYFVTLIPQTACNHRVHYLFDSLPSTSIPLPPKTAVYGPQCSYETTSPVLILNYGPTTSAPLGYITLARSGDKASDGNVGFFVRRGDEWDWLRSFLTIEKLKELLGKDWSRGRIDRFEMRNLRAVHFLLKNHLDRGYNSGSGVDTLAKNLGEFLRAKVVDIPVIALTGGASGIGLATCHILASRGATLSIADVNQVALDEKIKEIQSTHGTEVLGIQVDVRKPEQVEAWIKQTVDKFGKLDGAANLAGVIGKSIGVKGVADQDLDDWDFIMDVNLKGVMLCCKYELRAIVDGGSIVNASSIAGLQGRPWNSAYAVSKHGVVGLTRSAAKEVGVRGVRVNCVCPGMIDTPMNATAKRVAAESSADSKQSGSRISEAMSVALRRVGKAEEVAKLVVFLLGDESTFISGASYSVDGGWNC
;
A
#
# COMPACT_ATOMS: atom_id res chain seq x y z
N MET A 1 28.38 33.06 24.72
CA MET A 1 29.09 32.83 23.45
C MET A 1 28.71 31.44 23.00
N ALA A 2 28.03 31.28 21.87
CA ALA A 2 27.79 29.96 21.30
C ALA A 2 29.07 29.49 20.62
N SER A 3 29.41 28.21 20.72
CA SER A 3 30.60 27.64 20.08
C SER A 3 30.29 27.28 18.63
N ASP A 4 30.82 28.04 17.68
CA ASP A 4 30.80 27.76 16.24
C ASP A 4 31.61 26.49 15.90
N SER A 5 31.06 25.34 16.28
CA SER A 5 31.48 24.04 15.76
C SER A 5 30.71 23.75 14.48
N PRO A 6 31.34 23.33 13.37
CA PRO A 6 30.60 22.97 12.17
C PRO A 6 29.64 21.80 12.47
N PRO A 7 28.43 21.78 11.87
CA PRO A 7 27.46 20.71 12.11
C PRO A 7 28.06 19.35 11.74
N LYS A 8 27.86 18.36 12.62
CA LYS A 8 28.30 16.98 12.37
C LYS A 8 27.57 16.42 11.14
N ARG A 9 28.24 15.52 10.43
CA ARG A 9 27.57 14.73 9.37
C ARG A 9 26.37 13.98 9.93
N ALA A 10 25.44 13.60 9.04
CA ALA A 10 24.34 12.72 9.40
C ALA A 10 24.85 11.42 10.07
N ILE A 11 24.14 10.96 11.11
CA ILE A 11 24.34 9.64 11.69
C ILE A 11 23.62 8.60 10.82
N ARG A 12 24.24 7.44 10.61
CA ARG A 12 23.69 6.34 9.82
C ARG A 12 23.22 5.24 10.77
N ILE A 13 21.90 5.14 10.95
CA ILE A 13 21.25 4.23 11.91
C ILE A 13 20.56 3.09 11.16
N GLY A 14 20.97 1.85 11.38
CA GLY A 14 20.39 0.66 10.76
C GLY A 14 19.26 0.03 11.58
N GLY A 15 18.11 -0.25 10.97
CA GLY A 15 16.98 -0.94 11.62
C GLY A 15 17.06 -2.46 11.46
N ALA A 16 17.38 -3.20 12.53
CA ALA A 16 17.69 -4.62 12.49
C ALA A 16 16.51 -5.56 12.79
N SER A 17 15.50 -5.12 13.55
CA SER A 17 14.41 -6.00 14.00
C SER A 17 13.16 -5.19 14.30
N GLY A 18 12.02 -5.65 13.80
CA GLY A 18 10.68 -5.21 14.23
C GLY A 18 9.95 -6.24 15.10
N GLY A 19 10.62 -7.31 15.52
CA GLY A 19 10.06 -8.31 16.43
C GLY A 19 10.82 -9.63 16.44
N PHE A 20 10.44 -10.53 17.36
CA PHE A 20 11.09 -11.84 17.54
C PHE A 20 11.08 -12.79 16.32
N THR A 21 10.34 -12.45 15.26
CA THR A 21 10.23 -13.19 14.00
C THR A 21 11.22 -12.74 12.92
N ASP A 22 12.01 -11.70 13.18
CA ASP A 22 12.96 -11.15 12.21
C ASP A 22 14.19 -12.05 11.97
N ARG A 23 14.98 -11.72 10.94
CA ARG A 23 16.09 -12.58 10.52
C ARG A 23 17.26 -12.48 11.51
N VAL A 24 17.62 -13.60 12.15
CA VAL A 24 18.71 -13.74 13.13
C VAL A 24 20.02 -12.99 12.77
N ARG A 25 20.40 -12.92 11.49
CA ARG A 25 21.66 -12.26 11.05
C ARG A 25 21.55 -10.74 10.81
N ALA A 26 20.44 -10.09 11.17
CA ALA A 26 20.20 -8.68 10.89
C ALA A 26 21.29 -7.75 11.45
N ILE A 27 21.58 -7.87 12.75
CA ILE A 27 22.59 -7.04 13.42
C ILE A 27 23.96 -7.26 12.78
N THR A 28 24.37 -8.52 12.53
CA THR A 28 25.64 -8.84 11.85
C THR A 28 25.75 -8.20 10.47
N ARG A 29 24.67 -8.21 9.67
CA ARG A 29 24.67 -7.64 8.32
C ARG A 29 24.86 -6.13 8.36
N LEU A 30 24.05 -5.43 9.16
CA LEU A 30 24.16 -3.98 9.33
C LEU A 30 25.52 -3.58 9.93
N ALA A 31 26.00 -4.31 10.94
CA ALA A 31 27.28 -4.04 11.60
C ALA A 31 28.48 -4.29 10.69
N SER A 32 28.34 -5.09 9.62
CA SER A 32 29.43 -5.37 8.68
C SER A 32 29.78 -4.17 7.77
N ASP A 33 28.82 -3.27 7.53
CA ASP A 33 29.02 -2.02 6.79
C ASP A 33 29.66 -0.95 7.71
N PRO A 34 30.93 -0.55 7.50
CA PRO A 34 31.60 0.41 8.36
C PRO A 34 31.03 1.84 8.25
N GLU A 35 30.10 2.08 7.33
CA GLU A 35 29.33 3.33 7.28
C GLU A 35 28.10 3.33 8.21
N VAL A 36 27.82 2.27 8.96
CA VAL A 36 26.71 2.24 9.95
C VAL A 36 27.25 2.57 11.34
N ASP A 37 26.86 3.74 11.85
CA ASP A 37 27.30 4.27 13.15
C ASP A 37 26.56 3.62 14.32
N GLY A 38 25.28 3.33 14.12
CA GLY A 38 24.38 2.78 15.14
C GLY A 38 23.40 1.77 14.54
N ILE A 39 23.00 0.80 15.33
CA ILE A 39 21.99 -0.19 14.99
C ILE A 39 20.92 -0.18 16.06
N VAL A 40 19.66 -0.18 15.62
CA VAL A 40 18.48 -0.31 16.46
C VAL A 40 17.78 -1.63 16.19
N GLY A 41 17.03 -2.13 17.16
CA GLY A 41 16.08 -3.20 16.92
C GLY A 41 15.09 -3.37 18.06
N ASP A 42 13.87 -3.70 17.70
CA ASP A 42 12.79 -4.01 18.62
C ASP A 42 12.47 -5.51 18.61
N TRP A 43 12.27 -6.07 19.80
CA TRP A 43 11.81 -7.43 20.03
C TRP A 43 10.52 -7.47 20.88
N LEU A 44 10.03 -6.33 21.35
CA LEU A 44 9.01 -6.18 22.40
C LEU A 44 7.68 -5.61 21.87
N SER A 45 6.92 -6.41 21.13
CA SER A 45 5.50 -6.10 20.87
C SER A 45 4.62 -6.37 22.09
N GLU A 46 3.43 -5.76 22.17
CA GLU A 46 2.43 -6.00 23.22
C GLU A 46 2.10 -7.50 23.40
N ASN A 47 2.15 -8.27 22.30
CA ASN A 47 1.97 -9.72 22.30
C ASN A 47 3.00 -10.43 23.19
N VAL A 48 4.30 -10.17 23.01
CA VAL A 48 5.34 -10.82 23.82
C VAL A 48 5.42 -10.22 25.23
N MET A 49 5.17 -8.91 25.38
CA MET A 49 5.13 -8.25 26.69
C MET A 49 4.09 -8.86 27.63
N THR A 50 2.91 -9.22 27.10
CA THR A 50 1.86 -9.96 27.81
C THR A 50 2.39 -11.30 28.35
N GLY A 51 3.09 -12.07 27.50
CA GLY A 51 3.69 -13.35 27.87
C GLY A 51 4.78 -13.22 28.94
N TYR A 52 5.65 -12.21 28.81
CA TYR A 52 6.72 -11.92 29.76
C TYR A 52 6.20 -11.40 31.10
N GLY A 53 5.16 -10.57 31.13
CA GLY A 53 4.52 -10.12 32.37
C GLY A 53 3.91 -11.29 33.16
N ALA A 54 3.18 -12.18 32.48
CA ALA A 54 2.65 -13.40 33.09
C ALA A 54 3.74 -14.38 33.55
N GLY A 55 4.91 -14.39 32.88
CA GLY A 55 6.07 -15.20 33.27
C GLY A 55 6.78 -14.66 34.51
N LYS A 56 6.90 -13.34 34.66
CA LYS A 56 7.46 -12.70 35.87
C LYS A 56 6.65 -13.04 37.12
N GLU A 57 5.32 -12.99 37.05
CA GLU A 57 4.46 -13.36 38.19
C GLU A 57 4.61 -14.86 38.55
N ARG A 58 4.79 -15.75 37.56
CA ARG A 58 5.12 -17.16 37.84
C ARG A 58 6.48 -17.31 38.54
N ARG A 59 7.50 -16.56 38.14
CA ARG A 59 8.80 -16.56 38.85
C ARG A 59 8.65 -16.01 40.26
N ARG A 60 7.93 -14.89 40.46
CA ARG A 60 7.68 -14.29 41.78
C ARG A 60 7.08 -15.30 42.75
N LYS A 61 6.10 -16.10 42.31
CA LYS A 61 5.52 -17.19 43.12
C LYS A 61 6.55 -18.28 43.42
N LEU A 62 7.31 -18.74 42.43
CA LEU A 62 8.39 -19.72 42.63
C LEU A 62 9.48 -19.23 43.60
N GLU A 63 9.83 -17.95 43.57
CA GLU A 63 10.79 -17.31 44.48
C GLU A 63 10.25 -17.16 45.90
N LEU A 64 8.93 -16.96 46.07
CA LEU A 64 8.24 -16.96 47.37
C LEU A 64 8.08 -18.38 47.95
N GLU A 65 7.91 -19.39 47.09
CA GLU A 65 7.75 -20.80 47.47
C GLU A 65 9.10 -21.48 47.79
N ARG A 66 10.22 -21.01 47.23
CA ARG A 66 11.55 -21.53 47.53
C ARG A 66 12.17 -20.90 48.77
N ALA A 67 12.65 -21.75 49.68
CA ALA A 67 13.63 -21.38 50.71
C ALA A 67 15.06 -21.18 50.14
N SER A 68 15.21 -20.63 48.93
CA SER A 68 16.48 -20.31 48.28
C SER A 68 16.31 -19.32 47.11
N PRO A 69 17.06 -18.20 47.07
CA PRO A 69 17.10 -17.32 45.89
C PRO A 69 17.60 -18.08 44.66
N LEU A 70 17.05 -17.76 43.48
CA LEU A 70 17.50 -18.35 42.21
C LEU A 70 18.92 -17.87 41.85
N THR A 71 19.75 -18.80 41.39
CA THR A 71 21.07 -18.53 40.78
C THR A 71 20.94 -17.75 39.46
N PHE A 72 22.05 -17.22 38.95
CA PHE A 72 22.04 -16.49 37.68
C PHE A 72 21.56 -17.37 36.52
N GLU A 73 22.08 -18.60 36.43
CA GLU A 73 21.69 -19.59 35.42
C GLU A 73 20.20 -19.98 35.53
N GLU A 74 19.67 -20.19 36.74
CA GLU A 74 18.23 -20.44 36.95
C GLU A 74 17.37 -19.23 36.53
N LYS A 75 17.79 -18.00 36.85
CA LYS A 75 17.10 -16.78 36.42
C LYS A 75 17.08 -16.63 34.90
N VAL A 76 18.17 -16.99 34.21
CA VAL A 76 18.23 -17.00 32.73
C VAL A 76 17.30 -18.08 32.14
N GLN A 77 17.20 -19.26 32.76
CA GLN A 77 16.28 -20.32 32.30
C GLN A 77 14.80 -19.94 32.39
N CYS A 78 14.42 -19.08 33.36
CA CYS A 78 13.07 -18.55 33.50
C CYS A 78 12.95 -17.06 33.11
N ALA A 79 13.85 -16.58 32.24
CA ALA A 79 13.93 -15.19 31.80
C ALA A 79 12.64 -14.68 31.11
N ASN A 80 12.27 -13.43 31.40
CA ASN A 80 11.16 -12.70 30.79
C ASN A 80 11.67 -11.50 29.98
N PHE A 81 12.77 -11.72 29.26
CA PHE A 81 13.34 -10.85 28.24
C PHE A 81 13.30 -11.54 26.87
N ALA A 82 13.57 -10.80 25.78
CA ALA A 82 13.62 -11.35 24.43
C ALA A 82 14.85 -12.23 24.20
N SER A 83 14.74 -13.53 24.48
CA SER A 83 15.85 -14.50 24.29
C SER A 83 16.28 -14.66 22.83
N THR A 84 15.42 -14.37 21.86
CA THR A 84 15.76 -14.37 20.42
C THR A 84 16.70 -13.24 20.02
N PHE A 85 16.73 -12.12 20.76
CA PHE A 85 17.74 -11.08 20.56
C PHE A 85 19.17 -11.60 20.81
N LEU A 86 19.37 -12.48 21.80
CA LEU A 86 20.69 -13.06 22.09
C LEU A 86 21.26 -13.84 20.89
N GLN A 87 20.40 -14.57 20.17
CA GLN A 87 20.75 -15.28 18.94
C GLN A 87 21.15 -14.33 17.80
N CYS A 88 20.67 -13.09 17.83
CA CYS A 88 21.03 -12.04 16.87
C CYS A 88 22.31 -11.29 17.29
N PHE A 89 22.53 -11.13 18.61
CA PHE A 89 23.68 -10.44 19.18
C PHE A 89 24.97 -11.26 19.07
N GLU A 90 24.93 -12.54 19.42
CA GLU A 90 26.10 -13.44 19.40
C GLU A 90 26.90 -13.39 18.08
N PRO A 91 26.29 -13.60 16.88
CA PRO A 91 27.01 -13.53 15.61
C PRO A 91 27.38 -12.09 15.19
N ALA A 92 26.96 -11.06 15.92
CA ALA A 92 27.23 -9.66 15.59
C ALA A 92 28.39 -9.05 16.39
N ILE A 93 28.77 -9.63 17.53
CA ILE A 93 29.80 -9.09 18.44
C ILE A 93 31.11 -8.74 17.70
N SER A 94 31.58 -9.61 16.80
CA SER A 94 32.80 -9.39 16.02
C SER A 94 32.72 -8.11 15.17
N GLU A 95 31.60 -7.92 14.46
CA GLU A 95 31.42 -6.79 13.54
C GLU A 95 31.18 -5.47 14.30
N LEU A 96 30.35 -5.50 15.35
CA LEU A 96 30.11 -4.37 16.24
C LEU A 96 31.42 -3.86 16.86
N ARG A 97 32.26 -4.78 17.37
CA ARG A 97 33.60 -4.45 17.88
C ARG A 97 34.53 -3.91 16.78
N ARG A 98 34.53 -4.54 15.60
CA ARG A 98 35.44 -4.21 14.49
C ARG A 98 35.22 -2.79 13.96
N ASN A 99 33.96 -2.38 13.83
CA ASN A 99 33.59 -1.09 13.25
C ASN A 99 33.27 -0.02 14.32
N GLY A 100 33.14 -0.39 15.60
CA GLY A 100 32.77 0.52 16.69
C GLY A 100 31.30 0.94 16.68
N THR A 101 30.47 0.27 15.86
CA THR A 101 29.04 0.51 15.69
C THR A 101 28.30 0.33 17.01
N LYS A 102 27.51 1.34 17.38
CA LYS A 102 26.68 1.31 18.60
C LYS A 102 25.46 0.42 18.40
N LEU A 103 25.05 -0.30 19.45
CA LEU A 103 23.84 -1.13 19.41
C LEU A 103 22.86 -0.67 20.49
N VAL A 104 21.63 -0.37 20.11
CA VAL A 104 20.54 -0.03 21.04
C VAL A 104 19.34 -0.92 20.76
N VAL A 105 18.85 -1.65 21.76
CA VAL A 105 17.77 -2.62 21.54
C VAL A 105 16.64 -2.48 22.56
N ASN A 106 15.41 -2.59 22.07
CA ASN A 106 14.20 -2.74 22.86
C ASN A 106 13.97 -4.25 23.04
N ALA A 107 14.44 -4.82 24.15
CA ALA A 107 14.56 -6.30 24.29
C ALA A 107 14.49 -6.84 25.73
N GLY A 108 14.63 -5.99 26.75
CA GLY A 108 14.72 -6.40 28.16
C GLY A 108 13.40 -6.82 28.78
N ALA A 109 12.28 -6.26 28.31
CA ALA A 109 10.96 -6.45 28.89
C ALA A 109 10.99 -6.38 30.43
N ASN A 110 10.69 -7.48 31.12
CA ASN A 110 10.55 -7.48 32.58
C ASN A 110 11.84 -7.88 33.33
N ASP A 111 12.93 -8.17 32.60
CA ASP A 111 14.21 -8.69 33.10
C ASP A 111 15.41 -7.95 32.44
N THR A 112 15.27 -6.65 32.21
CA THR A 112 16.24 -5.82 31.45
C THR A 112 17.66 -5.87 32.00
N GLU A 113 17.84 -5.73 33.30
CA GLU A 113 19.15 -5.83 33.96
C GLU A 113 19.79 -7.21 33.73
N LEU A 114 18.99 -8.28 33.84
CA LEU A 114 19.44 -9.65 33.61
C LEU A 114 19.90 -9.84 32.16
N LEU A 115 19.15 -9.30 31.19
CA LEU A 115 19.55 -9.31 29.79
C LEU A 115 20.87 -8.55 29.57
N ALA A 116 21.02 -7.35 30.14
CA ALA A 116 22.25 -6.57 30.04
C ALA A 116 23.47 -7.31 30.63
N ARG A 117 23.29 -8.00 31.75
CA ARG A 117 24.32 -8.88 32.35
C ARG A 117 24.68 -10.05 31.44
N VAL A 118 23.71 -10.70 30.79
CA VAL A 118 23.94 -11.76 29.80
C VAL A 118 24.69 -11.22 28.58
N VAL A 119 24.28 -10.07 28.03
CA VAL A 119 24.96 -9.37 26.91
C VAL A 119 26.42 -9.06 27.26
N LYS A 120 26.69 -8.53 28.46
CA LYS A 120 28.05 -8.25 28.94
C LYS A 120 28.90 -9.52 29.09
N LYS A 121 28.31 -10.61 29.57
CA LYS A 121 28.95 -11.95 29.67
C LYS A 121 29.33 -12.47 28.28
N MET A 122 28.37 -12.51 27.35
CA MET A 122 28.58 -12.98 25.97
C MET A 122 29.62 -12.14 25.21
N ALA A 123 29.56 -10.81 25.33
CA ALA A 123 30.57 -9.92 24.74
C ALA A 123 31.98 -10.24 25.25
N LYS A 124 32.14 -10.41 26.57
CA LYS A 124 33.42 -10.75 27.21
C LYS A 124 33.92 -12.13 26.80
N GLU A 125 33.05 -13.13 26.71
CA GLU A 125 33.37 -14.49 26.25
C GLU A 125 33.83 -14.50 24.78
N ALA A 126 33.25 -13.65 23.93
CA ALA A 126 33.71 -13.36 22.57
C ALA A 126 34.92 -12.39 22.50
N GLY A 127 35.56 -12.10 23.63
CA GLY A 127 36.78 -11.29 23.72
C GLY A 127 36.60 -9.78 23.57
N TRP A 128 35.37 -9.25 23.68
CA TRP A 128 35.04 -7.83 23.64
C TRP A 128 34.66 -7.31 25.03
N GLU A 129 35.48 -6.43 25.61
CA GLU A 129 35.12 -5.70 26.83
C GLU A 129 34.16 -4.53 26.52
N ALA A 130 32.98 -4.85 25.99
CA ALA A 130 31.92 -3.88 25.68
C ALA A 130 31.48 -3.08 26.92
N ARG A 131 31.23 -1.78 26.77
CA ARG A 131 30.48 -1.01 27.76
C ARG A 131 28.99 -1.24 27.51
N VAL A 132 28.37 -2.05 28.36
CA VAL A 132 26.94 -2.37 28.28
C VAL A 132 26.20 -1.56 29.33
N ALA A 133 25.20 -0.80 28.90
CA ALA A 133 24.28 -0.07 29.75
C ALA A 133 22.85 -0.61 29.55
N TRP A 134 21.93 -0.26 30.45
CA TRP A 134 20.52 -0.56 30.27
C TRP A 134 19.61 0.61 30.66
N VAL A 135 18.39 0.61 30.13
CA VAL A 135 17.34 1.60 30.42
C VAL A 135 16.15 0.89 31.05
N GLU A 136 15.79 1.29 32.26
CA GLU A 136 14.74 0.71 33.10
C GLU A 136 13.77 1.79 33.60
N GLY A 137 12.70 1.38 34.27
CA GLY A 137 11.60 2.25 34.74
C GLY A 137 10.31 2.09 33.92
N ASP A 138 10.31 1.18 32.95
CA ASP A 138 9.14 0.76 32.18
C ASP A 138 8.22 -0.13 33.00
N GLU A 139 8.74 -1.02 33.82
CA GLU A 139 7.93 -1.89 34.67
C GLU A 139 7.34 -1.09 35.85
N VAL A 140 6.02 -0.86 35.80
CA VAL A 140 5.28 0.05 36.69
C VAL A 140 4.12 -0.65 37.43
N THR A 141 4.16 -1.97 37.58
CA THR A 141 3.06 -2.77 38.15
C THR A 141 2.69 -2.34 39.56
N ASP A 142 3.68 -2.12 40.44
CA ASP A 142 3.42 -1.80 41.84
C ASP A 142 2.92 -0.35 42.00
N GLN A 143 3.41 0.59 41.18
CA GLN A 143 2.93 1.97 41.08
C GLN A 143 1.48 2.01 40.57
N PHE A 144 1.20 1.27 39.50
CA PHE A 144 -0.15 1.14 38.93
C PHE A 144 -1.13 0.53 39.95
N LYS A 145 -0.73 -0.52 40.68
CA LYS A 145 -1.55 -1.11 41.75
C LYS A 145 -1.80 -0.14 42.90
N ALA A 146 -0.81 0.68 43.28
CA ALA A 146 -0.99 1.72 44.28
C ALA A 146 -2.00 2.79 43.81
N MET A 147 -1.86 3.32 42.58
CA MET A 147 -2.81 4.28 41.99
C MET A 147 -4.26 3.76 41.99
N VAL A 148 -4.45 2.49 41.59
CA VAL A 148 -5.78 1.85 41.59
C VAL A 148 -6.32 1.64 43.01
N ALA A 149 -5.46 1.32 43.99
CA ALA A 149 -5.85 1.18 45.40
C ALA A 149 -6.21 2.53 46.05
N ASP A 150 -5.54 3.61 45.64
CA ASP A 150 -5.83 5.00 46.06
C ASP A 150 -7.09 5.58 45.37
N GLY A 151 -7.70 4.82 44.44
CA GLY A 151 -8.97 5.16 43.79
C GLY A 151 -8.83 5.93 42.48
N GLU A 152 -7.65 5.97 41.86
CA GLU A 152 -7.49 6.58 40.54
C GLU A 152 -8.26 5.79 39.47
N GLU A 153 -9.14 6.47 38.75
CA GLU A 153 -9.98 5.86 37.72
C GLU A 153 -9.18 5.69 36.41
N MET A 154 -8.57 4.52 36.23
CA MET A 154 -7.74 4.22 35.07
C MET A 154 -8.55 3.96 33.79
N ARG A 155 -8.19 4.75 32.77
CA ARG A 155 -8.67 4.74 31.38
C ARG A 155 -7.61 5.49 30.53
N ASN A 156 -6.88 4.84 29.60
CA ASN A 156 -5.56 5.32 29.14
C ASN A 156 -5.44 5.96 27.72
N LEU A 157 -6.13 5.48 26.65
CA LEU A 157 -6.05 6.03 25.25
C LEU A 157 -7.34 6.05 24.37
N CYS A 158 -7.86 4.91 23.86
CA CYS A 158 -8.97 4.82 22.89
C CYS A 158 -10.41 4.55 23.45
N ASP A 159 -10.94 3.30 23.40
CA ASP A 159 -12.39 2.89 23.37
C ASP A 159 -13.37 3.37 24.48
N GLY A 160 -12.95 4.25 25.38
CA GLY A 160 -13.81 4.88 26.39
C GLY A 160 -13.51 4.45 27.81
N ARG A 161 -13.40 3.10 28.01
CA ARG A 161 -14.11 1.07 29.93
C ARG A 161 -13.27 0.70 31.23
N THR A 162 -13.58 1.36 32.35
CA THR A 162 -12.72 1.45 33.54
C THR A 162 -12.26 0.06 33.97
N LEU A 163 -11.14 -0.07 34.70
CA LEU A 163 -10.68 -1.40 35.15
C LEU A 163 -11.79 -2.29 35.77
N LYS A 164 -12.78 -1.66 36.41
CA LYS A 164 -14.01 -2.31 36.90
C LYS A 164 -14.94 -2.81 35.79
N GLU A 165 -15.19 -2.01 34.75
CA GLU A 165 -15.97 -2.39 33.56
C GLU A 165 -15.18 -3.32 32.60
N TRP A 166 -13.85 -3.33 32.68
CA TRP A 166 -12.97 -4.29 32.01
C TRP A 166 -13.14 -5.69 32.62
N GLY A 167 -13.25 -5.78 33.95
CA GLY A 167 -13.68 -7.01 34.63
C GLY A 167 -12.63 -8.13 34.70
N PHE A 168 -11.33 -7.76 34.66
CA PHE A 168 -10.19 -8.66 34.83
C PHE A 168 -9.18 -8.09 35.84
N GLU A 169 -8.49 -8.98 36.55
CA GLU A 169 -7.47 -8.61 37.55
C GLU A 169 -6.12 -8.29 36.88
N PRO A 170 -5.55 -7.07 37.05
CA PRO A 170 -4.26 -6.70 36.48
C PRO A 170 -3.09 -7.43 37.14
N ILE A 171 -2.29 -8.17 36.34
CA ILE A 171 -1.11 -8.88 36.85
C ILE A 171 0.19 -8.10 36.65
N CYS A 172 0.32 -7.32 35.58
CA CYS A 172 1.54 -6.57 35.26
C CYS A 172 1.22 -5.31 34.43
N ALA A 173 2.01 -4.25 34.57
CA ALA A 173 1.89 -3.01 33.79
C ALA A 173 3.26 -2.52 33.30
N GLN A 174 3.38 -2.15 32.03
CA GLN A 174 4.61 -1.61 31.43
C GLN A 174 4.38 -0.30 30.67
N ALA A 175 5.12 0.73 31.07
CA ALA A 175 5.18 2.04 30.45
C ALA A 175 6.07 2.08 29.22
N TYR A 176 5.81 3.02 28.32
CA TYR A 176 6.58 3.24 27.11
C TYR A 176 7.61 4.35 27.37
N LEU A 177 8.85 3.98 27.67
CA LEU A 177 9.90 4.96 27.96
C LEU A 177 10.40 5.69 26.70
N GLY A 178 10.92 6.90 26.91
CA GLY A 178 11.56 7.72 25.89
C GLY A 178 13.04 7.38 25.67
N SER A 179 13.71 8.22 24.90
CA SER A 179 15.06 8.03 24.36
C SER A 179 16.16 8.76 25.14
N LEU A 180 15.82 9.71 26.01
CA LEU A 180 16.83 10.52 26.70
C LEU A 180 17.78 9.66 27.57
N GLY A 181 17.29 8.58 28.18
CA GLY A 181 18.12 7.61 28.91
C GLY A 181 19.10 6.85 28.01
N ILE A 182 18.72 6.61 26.76
CA ILE A 182 19.58 5.99 25.73
C ILE A 182 20.67 6.97 25.31
N ALA A 183 20.30 8.23 25.04
CA ALA A 183 21.24 9.28 24.66
C ALA A 183 22.27 9.55 25.76
N GLU A 184 21.85 9.53 27.03
CA GLU A 184 22.75 9.68 28.18
C GLU A 184 23.70 8.47 28.31
N ALA A 185 23.19 7.24 28.22
CA ALA A 185 24.01 6.04 28.26
C ALA A 185 25.11 6.04 27.17
N LEU A 186 24.76 6.45 25.95
CA LEU A 186 25.72 6.62 24.84
C LEU A 186 26.69 7.78 25.09
N THR A 187 26.26 8.87 25.73
CA THR A 187 27.11 10.02 26.11
C THR A 187 28.17 9.62 27.14
N GLN A 188 27.80 8.78 28.11
CA GLN A 188 28.73 8.13 29.05
C GLN A 188 29.59 7.03 28.37
N GLY A 189 29.37 6.79 27.08
CA GLY A 189 30.21 5.95 26.23
C GLY A 189 29.72 4.52 26.05
N ALA A 190 28.49 4.17 26.41
CA ALA A 190 27.96 2.83 26.15
C ALA A 190 28.19 2.40 24.69
N ASP A 191 28.58 1.14 24.50
CA ASP A 191 28.73 0.50 23.19
C ASP A 191 27.50 -0.34 22.85
N VAL A 192 26.84 -0.90 23.88
CA VAL A 192 25.52 -1.55 23.79
C VAL A 192 24.59 -0.98 24.85
N VAL A 193 23.36 -0.63 24.46
CA VAL A 193 22.28 -0.19 25.37
C VAL A 193 21.09 -1.15 25.25
N VAL A 194 20.73 -1.79 26.36
CA VAL A 194 19.58 -2.70 26.44
C VAL A 194 18.42 -1.98 27.13
N CYS A 195 17.33 -1.72 26.43
CA CYS A 195 16.15 -1.10 27.01
C CYS A 195 15.18 -2.17 27.53
N GLY A 196 14.39 -1.83 28.56
CA GLY A 196 13.12 -2.50 28.90
C GLY A 196 12.11 -2.25 27.78
N ARG A 197 10.88 -1.83 28.07
CA ARG A 197 9.98 -1.24 27.06
C ARG A 197 10.23 0.26 26.90
N VAL A 198 10.94 0.63 25.84
CA VAL A 198 10.88 1.98 25.27
C VAL A 198 9.83 2.01 24.15
N SER A 199 9.41 3.20 23.73
CA SER A 199 8.73 3.35 22.43
C SER A 199 9.64 2.91 21.30
N ASP A 200 9.09 2.25 20.29
CA ASP A 200 9.80 1.54 19.21
C ASP A 200 10.83 2.43 18.48
N ALA A 201 10.52 3.74 18.32
CA ALA A 201 11.39 4.73 17.69
C ALA A 201 12.49 5.30 18.60
N ALA A 202 12.35 5.20 19.93
CA ALA A 202 13.27 5.82 20.89
C ALA A 202 14.75 5.38 20.77
N PRO A 203 15.07 4.12 20.44
CA PRO A 203 16.44 3.72 20.10
C PRO A 203 17.09 4.61 19.03
N THR A 204 16.33 5.01 18.01
CA THR A 204 16.82 5.87 16.91
C THR A 204 16.95 7.33 17.35
N ILE A 205 15.94 7.85 18.08
CA ILE A 205 15.99 9.20 18.66
C ILE A 205 17.21 9.33 19.58
N GLY A 206 17.47 8.32 20.42
CA GLY A 206 18.56 8.31 21.39
C GLY A 206 19.94 8.31 20.74
N LEU A 207 20.12 7.52 19.68
CA LEU A 207 21.33 7.54 18.85
C LEU A 207 21.54 8.89 18.16
N ALA A 208 20.49 9.47 17.57
CA ALA A 208 20.57 10.75 16.87
C ALA A 208 20.84 11.93 17.84
N ALA A 209 20.17 11.94 19.00
CA ALA A 209 20.37 12.92 20.06
C ALA A 209 21.77 12.84 20.66
N TRP A 210 22.28 11.64 20.95
CA TRP A 210 23.68 11.44 21.35
C TRP A 210 24.66 11.98 20.30
N TRP A 211 24.46 11.59 19.04
CA TRP A 211 25.39 11.94 17.97
C TRP A 211 25.46 13.43 17.73
N HIS A 212 24.33 14.11 17.60
CA HIS A 212 24.27 15.56 17.34
C HIS A 212 24.37 16.40 18.61
N GLY A 213 24.30 15.78 19.80
CA GLY A 213 24.36 16.46 21.10
C GLY A 213 23.06 17.15 21.51
N TRP A 214 21.92 16.75 20.92
CA TRP A 214 20.63 17.38 21.14
C TRP A 214 20.14 17.30 22.58
N LYS A 215 19.30 18.26 22.97
CA LYS A 215 18.67 18.36 24.29
C LYS A 215 17.14 18.27 24.18
N ALA A 216 16.47 18.02 25.31
CA ALA A 216 15.04 17.73 25.37
C ALA A 216 14.13 18.90 24.91
N ASP A 217 14.67 20.12 24.85
CA ASP A 217 14.01 21.33 24.33
C ASP A 217 14.16 21.50 22.80
N GLN A 218 14.99 20.69 22.14
CA GLN A 218 15.20 20.71 20.69
C GLN A 218 14.14 19.87 19.96
N LEU A 219 12.89 20.30 20.08
CA LEU A 219 11.72 19.50 19.69
C LEU A 219 11.69 19.15 18.19
N ASP A 220 12.00 20.09 17.28
CA ASP A 220 12.02 19.79 15.83
C ASP A 220 13.04 18.68 15.48
N ASN A 221 14.21 18.74 16.11
CA ASN A 221 15.27 17.74 15.93
C ASN A 221 14.82 16.35 16.40
N LEU A 222 14.21 16.28 17.59
CA LEU A 222 13.69 15.05 18.18
C LEU A 222 12.51 14.51 17.37
N ALA A 223 11.64 15.37 16.84
CA ALA A 223 10.49 14.99 16.02
C ALA A 223 10.91 14.42 14.67
N GLY A 224 11.90 15.01 14.01
CA GLY A 224 12.50 14.45 12.80
C GLY A 224 13.14 13.08 13.04
N ALA A 225 13.84 12.90 14.17
CA ALA A 225 14.40 11.60 14.55
C ALA A 225 13.37 10.57 15.03
N LEU A 226 12.24 11.01 15.59
CA LEU A 226 11.08 10.15 15.89
C LEU A 226 10.52 9.55 14.60
N VAL A 227 10.33 10.40 13.58
CA VAL A 227 9.91 9.93 12.24
C VAL A 227 10.97 9.05 11.61
N ALA A 228 12.26 9.40 11.69
CA ALA A 228 13.34 8.54 11.21
C ALA A 228 13.38 7.17 11.91
N GLY A 229 13.11 7.12 13.21
CA GLY A 229 13.00 5.88 13.99
C GLY A 229 11.83 5.02 13.58
N HIS A 230 10.65 5.63 13.51
CA HIS A 230 9.43 4.98 13.05
C HIS A 230 9.55 4.37 11.64
N LEU A 231 10.31 5.03 10.78
CA LEU A 231 10.62 4.56 9.43
C LEU A 231 11.55 3.34 9.40
N ILE A 232 12.35 3.06 10.45
CA ILE A 232 13.31 1.94 10.44
C ILE A 232 13.07 0.85 11.50
N GLU A 233 12.20 1.10 12.48
CA GLU A 233 11.91 0.15 13.58
C GLU A 233 11.34 -1.19 13.07
N CYS A 234 10.42 -1.18 12.10
CA CYS A 234 9.83 -2.40 11.55
C CYS A 234 10.71 -3.10 10.50
N SER A 235 12.04 -2.98 10.58
CA SER A 235 12.99 -3.73 9.75
C SER A 235 12.68 -3.59 8.25
N ALA A 236 12.53 -4.69 7.52
CA ALA A 236 12.40 -4.70 6.06
C ALA A 236 11.11 -4.03 5.51
N PHE A 237 10.16 -3.58 6.34
CA PHE A 237 8.87 -3.04 5.89
C PHE A 237 9.04 -1.86 4.92
N ILE A 238 9.78 -0.82 5.33
CA ILE A 238 10.12 0.34 4.49
C ILE A 238 10.96 0.01 3.24
N THR A 239 11.53 -1.20 3.18
CA THR A 239 12.28 -1.69 2.01
C THR A 239 11.43 -2.58 1.09
N GLY A 240 10.12 -2.71 1.35
CA GLY A 240 9.20 -3.52 0.55
C GLY A 240 8.52 -4.68 1.28
N GLY A 241 8.79 -4.88 2.58
CA GLY A 241 8.01 -5.81 3.41
C GLY A 241 6.60 -5.26 3.63
N TYR A 242 5.56 -6.09 3.51
CA TYR A 242 4.14 -5.66 3.56
C TYR A 242 3.74 -4.55 2.57
N TYR A 243 4.60 -4.18 1.63
CA TYR A 243 4.32 -3.14 0.63
C TYR A 243 3.33 -3.64 -0.43
N SER A 244 2.23 -2.92 -0.63
CA SER A 244 1.14 -3.31 -1.54
C SER A 244 1.56 -3.36 -3.02
N GLY A 245 2.62 -2.65 -3.41
CA GLY A 245 3.24 -2.75 -4.74
C GLY A 245 4.17 -3.97 -4.94
N PHE A 246 4.09 -5.00 -4.09
CA PHE A 246 4.96 -6.18 -4.13
C PHE A 246 5.12 -6.85 -5.51
N LYS A 247 4.12 -6.74 -6.39
CA LYS A 247 4.20 -7.31 -7.76
C LYS A 247 5.39 -6.74 -8.55
N ASP A 248 5.78 -5.50 -8.34
CA ASP A 248 6.93 -4.91 -9.04
C ASP A 248 8.27 -5.36 -8.42
N LEU A 249 8.32 -5.62 -7.11
CA LEU A 249 9.42 -6.35 -6.47
C LEU A 249 9.52 -7.81 -6.95
N MET A 250 8.41 -8.42 -7.34
CA MET A 250 8.39 -9.74 -7.98
C MET A 250 8.94 -9.69 -9.40
N LYS A 251 8.44 -8.80 -10.26
CA LYS A 251 8.94 -8.58 -11.63
C LYS A 251 10.45 -8.31 -11.65
N GLN A 252 10.94 -7.48 -10.72
CA GLN A 252 12.36 -7.14 -10.58
C GLN A 252 13.19 -8.20 -9.82
N LYS A 253 12.58 -9.31 -9.36
CA LYS A 253 13.20 -10.35 -8.51
C LYS A 253 13.83 -9.83 -7.19
N LYS A 254 13.43 -8.65 -6.74
CA LYS A 254 13.89 -7.98 -5.51
C LYS A 254 13.22 -8.49 -4.23
N HIS A 255 12.09 -9.20 -4.32
CA HIS A 255 11.31 -9.69 -3.18
C HIS A 255 12.00 -10.76 -2.30
N LEU A 256 13.02 -11.48 -2.80
CA LEU A 256 13.57 -12.68 -2.13
C LEU A 256 14.42 -12.40 -0.88
N ASN A 257 15.16 -11.28 -0.87
CA ASN A 257 16.04 -10.90 0.24
C ASN A 257 16.00 -9.39 0.41
N LEU A 258 14.90 -8.88 0.96
CA LEU A 258 14.70 -7.46 1.25
C LEU A 258 15.85 -6.93 2.14
N GLY A 259 16.38 -5.76 1.82
CA GLY A 259 17.42 -5.12 2.65
C GLY A 259 16.92 -4.75 4.04
N PHE A 260 17.85 -4.47 4.95
CA PHE A 260 17.51 -3.72 6.17
C PHE A 260 17.60 -2.22 5.90
N PRO A 261 16.74 -1.38 6.49
CA PRO A 261 16.77 0.06 6.29
C PRO A 261 17.91 0.72 7.05
N ILE A 262 18.32 1.89 6.55
CA ILE A 262 19.29 2.78 7.17
C ILE A 262 18.73 4.20 7.11
N ALA A 263 18.55 4.86 8.25
CA ALA A 263 18.25 6.29 8.31
C ALA A 263 19.55 7.10 8.43
N GLU A 264 19.76 8.04 7.50
CA GLU A 264 20.84 9.02 7.52
C GLU A 264 20.29 10.31 8.16
N VAL A 265 20.32 10.43 9.50
CA VAL A 265 19.68 11.53 10.24
C VAL A 265 20.62 12.74 10.36
N GLU A 266 20.26 13.84 9.70
CA GLU A 266 20.99 15.11 9.65
C GLU A 266 20.85 15.91 10.96
N SER A 267 21.74 16.88 11.20
CA SER A 267 21.75 17.67 12.44
C SER A 267 20.50 18.54 12.66
N SER A 268 19.68 18.72 11.62
CA SER A 268 18.36 19.38 11.63
C SER A 268 17.23 18.47 12.12
N GLY A 269 17.43 17.15 12.19
CA GLY A 269 16.35 16.17 12.39
C GLY A 269 15.78 15.61 11.08
N GLU A 270 15.97 16.27 9.93
CA GLU A 270 15.67 15.67 8.63
C GLU A 270 16.50 14.41 8.41
N CYS A 271 16.02 13.47 7.59
CA CYS A 271 16.79 12.27 7.30
C CYS A 271 16.70 11.84 5.84
N VAL A 272 17.67 11.03 5.39
CA VAL A 272 17.54 10.25 4.16
C VAL A 272 17.41 8.78 4.52
N ILE A 273 16.29 8.16 4.13
CA ILE A 273 16.13 6.71 4.22
C ILE A 273 16.88 6.07 3.04
N ALA A 274 17.68 5.07 3.37
CA ALA A 274 18.40 4.18 2.48
C ALA A 274 18.20 2.71 2.93
N LYS A 275 18.87 1.77 2.28
CA LYS A 275 18.88 0.35 2.68
C LYS A 275 20.26 -0.29 2.51
N GLU A 276 20.43 -1.47 3.11
CA GLU A 276 21.60 -2.32 2.97
C GLU A 276 22.01 -2.52 1.50
N LYS A 277 23.28 -2.30 1.17
CA LYS A 277 23.85 -2.48 -0.17
C LYS A 277 23.71 -3.94 -0.63
N ASN A 278 23.62 -4.16 -1.95
CA ASN A 278 23.60 -5.50 -2.57
C ASN A 278 22.47 -6.43 -2.10
N THR A 279 21.36 -5.86 -1.62
CA THR A 279 20.14 -6.59 -1.23
C THR A 279 18.98 -6.33 -2.18
N GLY A 280 17.94 -7.16 -2.09
CA GLY A 280 16.64 -6.90 -2.67
C GLY A 280 15.87 -5.80 -1.92
N GLY A 281 14.56 -5.74 -2.15
CA GLY A 281 13.73 -4.61 -1.74
C GLY A 281 13.95 -3.33 -2.55
N VAL A 282 13.20 -2.30 -2.22
CA VAL A 282 13.31 -0.94 -2.77
C VAL A 282 13.07 0.08 -1.66
N VAL A 283 13.81 1.20 -1.68
CA VAL A 283 13.45 2.40 -0.91
C VAL A 283 13.02 3.48 -1.90
N ASN A 284 11.72 3.71 -1.99
CA ASN A 284 11.14 4.77 -2.78
C ASN A 284 10.11 5.56 -1.95
N THR A 285 9.60 6.67 -2.50
CA THR A 285 8.59 7.48 -1.79
C THR A 285 7.36 6.67 -1.38
N GLU A 286 7.00 5.62 -2.11
CA GLU A 286 5.85 4.76 -1.83
C GLU A 286 6.10 3.82 -0.64
N THR A 287 7.29 3.23 -0.52
CA THR A 287 7.63 2.38 0.63
C THR A 287 7.88 3.21 1.89
N VAL A 288 8.49 4.39 1.76
CA VAL A 288 8.62 5.38 2.85
C VAL A 288 7.25 5.84 3.34
N THR A 289 6.34 6.21 2.44
CA THR A 289 4.95 6.57 2.80
C THR A 289 4.20 5.37 3.39
N SER A 290 4.39 4.16 2.85
CA SER A 290 3.75 2.94 3.35
C SER A 290 4.18 2.61 4.79
N GLN A 291 5.42 2.92 5.16
CA GLN A 291 5.87 2.79 6.55
C GLN A 291 5.44 3.99 7.40
N LEU A 292 5.49 5.23 6.91
CA LEU A 292 5.10 6.42 7.71
C LEU A 292 3.61 6.40 8.12
N LEU A 293 2.75 5.77 7.32
CA LEU A 293 1.33 5.58 7.62
C LEU A 293 1.06 4.36 8.52
N TYR A 294 2.10 3.65 8.96
CA TYR A 294 2.01 2.57 9.93
C TYR A 294 1.83 3.13 11.34
N GLU A 295 1.00 2.51 12.18
CA GLU A 295 0.82 2.78 13.64
C GLU A 295 0.55 4.22 14.16
N ILE A 296 0.69 5.27 13.34
CA ILE A 296 0.32 6.65 13.68
C ILE A 296 -1.17 6.75 14.05
N SER A 297 -1.51 7.81 14.79
CA SER A 297 -2.86 8.01 15.36
C SER A 297 -3.58 9.27 14.88
N GLY A 298 -2.98 9.97 13.92
CA GLY A 298 -3.43 11.26 13.42
C GLY A 298 -2.24 12.12 12.98
N PRO A 299 -2.44 13.42 12.72
CA PRO A 299 -1.37 14.35 12.38
C PRO A 299 -0.33 14.51 13.51
N LEU A 300 -0.75 14.34 14.76
CA LEU A 300 0.12 14.39 15.92
C LEU A 300 0.57 12.97 16.30
N TYR A 301 1.84 12.66 16.05
CA TYR A 301 2.46 11.40 16.45
C TYR A 301 3.14 11.57 17.81
N HIS A 302 2.52 10.99 18.84
CA HIS A 302 2.93 11.14 20.23
C HIS A 302 4.06 10.18 20.60
N ASN A 303 5.14 10.72 21.15
CA ASN A 303 6.23 10.00 21.80
C ASN A 303 6.47 10.58 23.21
N SER A 304 7.18 9.83 24.06
CA SER A 304 7.52 10.22 25.42
C SER A 304 8.52 11.39 25.50
N ASP A 305 9.33 11.62 24.46
CA ASP A 305 10.27 12.75 24.40
C ASP A 305 9.72 13.97 23.62
N VAL A 306 8.81 13.76 22.66
CA VAL A 306 8.35 14.77 21.71
C VAL A 306 7.01 14.36 21.07
N VAL A 307 6.24 15.31 20.54
CA VAL A 307 5.16 15.03 19.58
C VAL A 307 5.58 15.53 18.21
N ALA A 308 5.64 14.66 17.19
CA ALA A 308 5.86 15.11 15.82
C ALA A 308 4.52 15.53 15.19
N ASN A 309 4.45 16.75 14.62
CA ASN A 309 3.40 17.10 13.67
C ASN A 309 3.82 16.62 12.27
N LEU A 310 2.98 15.77 11.67
CA LEU A 310 3.17 15.12 10.38
C LEU A 310 2.44 15.83 9.23
N GLU A 311 1.67 16.91 9.46
CA GLU A 311 0.87 17.56 8.41
C GLU A 311 1.70 18.08 7.22
N ASP A 312 2.91 18.58 7.50
CA ASP A 312 3.84 19.14 6.52
C ASP A 312 4.92 18.14 6.07
N VAL A 313 4.83 16.86 6.46
CA VAL A 313 5.85 15.86 6.13
C VAL A 313 5.97 15.62 4.63
N GLN A 314 7.19 15.59 4.13
CA GLN A 314 7.51 15.42 2.71
C GLN A 314 8.47 14.26 2.52
N ALA A 315 8.20 13.43 1.49
CA ALA A 315 9.10 12.38 1.03
C ALA A 315 9.57 12.69 -0.39
N THR A 316 10.86 12.98 -0.58
CA THR A 316 11.46 13.35 -1.86
C THR A 316 12.46 12.29 -2.33
N GLN A 317 12.23 11.68 -3.50
CA GLN A 317 13.18 10.73 -4.08
C GLN A 317 14.48 11.45 -4.48
N LEU A 318 15.61 11.03 -3.92
CA LEU A 318 16.93 11.57 -4.28
C LEU A 318 17.65 10.72 -5.34
N GLY A 319 17.32 9.44 -5.42
CA GLY A 319 17.90 8.48 -6.34
C GLY A 319 17.42 7.06 -6.04
N PRO A 320 17.93 6.04 -6.75
CA PRO A 320 17.62 4.64 -6.45
C PRO A 320 17.91 4.31 -4.98
N ASP A 321 16.92 3.73 -4.30
CA ASP A 321 17.01 3.34 -2.90
C ASP A 321 17.42 4.46 -1.92
N ARG A 322 17.16 5.74 -2.25
CA ARG A 322 17.36 6.90 -1.36
C ARG A 322 16.23 7.94 -1.45
N VAL A 323 15.63 8.25 -0.30
CA VAL A 323 14.51 9.21 -0.15
C VAL A 323 14.76 10.14 1.02
N ARG A 324 14.74 11.47 0.80
CA ARG A 324 14.75 12.47 1.89
C ARG A 324 13.37 12.55 2.52
N VAL A 325 13.33 12.63 3.85
CA VAL A 325 12.16 12.90 4.67
C VAL A 325 12.40 14.19 5.46
N SER A 326 11.51 15.17 5.28
CA SER A 326 11.64 16.56 5.73
C SER A 326 10.27 17.14 6.12
N GLY A 327 10.24 18.36 6.67
CA GLY A 327 8.98 19.06 7.00
C GLY A 327 8.28 18.56 8.28
N ILE A 328 9.01 17.96 9.22
CA ILE A 328 8.49 17.51 10.51
C ILE A 328 8.74 18.61 11.55
N ASN A 329 7.68 19.08 12.18
CA ASN A 329 7.76 20.08 13.26
C ASN A 329 7.53 19.42 14.61
N GLY A 330 8.27 19.83 15.64
CA GLY A 330 8.20 19.26 16.98
C GLY A 330 7.35 20.07 17.94
N LEU A 331 6.48 19.38 18.67
CA LEU A 331 5.68 19.91 19.77
C LEU A 331 6.08 19.23 21.09
N PRO A 332 5.86 19.85 22.26
CA PRO A 332 6.20 19.25 23.55
C PRO A 332 5.52 17.88 23.78
N PRO A 333 6.19 16.91 24.43
CA PRO A 333 5.61 15.61 24.75
C PRO A 333 4.34 15.72 25.62
N PRO A 334 3.41 14.74 25.51
CA PRO A 334 2.13 14.76 26.21
C PRO A 334 2.27 14.28 27.66
N PRO A 335 1.24 14.49 28.49
CA PRO A 335 2.11 15.01 30.44
C PRO A 335 2.03 13.67 31.20
N THR A 336 2.05 12.60 30.39
CA THR A 336 1.66 11.19 30.57
C THR A 336 2.39 10.34 29.53
N THR A 337 2.80 9.12 29.87
CA THR A 337 3.21 8.10 28.88
C THR A 337 2.15 7.00 28.73
N ARG A 338 2.17 6.27 27.60
CA ARG A 338 1.37 5.06 27.38
C ARG A 338 1.82 3.97 28.36
N VAL A 339 0.85 3.28 28.97
CA VAL A 339 1.07 2.08 29.79
C VAL A 339 0.20 0.94 29.26
N GLY A 340 0.83 -0.19 28.90
CA GLY A 340 0.16 -1.45 28.62
C GLY A 340 -0.11 -2.21 29.91
N ILE A 341 -1.30 -2.78 30.07
CA ILE A 341 -1.72 -3.51 31.28
C ILE A 341 -2.08 -4.93 30.90
N THR A 342 -1.46 -5.90 31.55
CA THR A 342 -1.63 -7.34 31.33
C THR A 342 -2.51 -7.94 32.43
N ALA A 343 -3.35 -8.91 32.09
CA ALA A 343 -4.20 -9.68 33.01
C ALA A 343 -4.23 -11.18 32.61
N HIS A 344 -5.24 -11.92 33.06
CA HIS A 344 -5.59 -13.25 32.51
C HIS A 344 -7.01 -13.20 31.90
N GLY A 345 -7.14 -13.18 30.57
CA GLY A 345 -8.45 -13.05 29.93
C GLY A 345 -9.26 -14.36 29.79
N GLY A 346 -8.65 -15.51 30.09
CA GLY A 346 -9.28 -16.84 30.00
C GLY A 346 -8.67 -17.68 28.89
N PHE A 347 -9.51 -18.49 28.24
CA PHE A 347 -9.08 -19.58 27.37
C PHE A 347 -9.87 -19.59 26.06
N GLN A 348 -9.21 -20.02 24.97
CA GLN A 348 -9.81 -20.20 23.65
C GLN A 348 -9.55 -21.59 23.07
N ALA A 349 -10.41 -22.04 22.17
CA ALA A 349 -10.36 -23.32 21.48
C ALA A 349 -10.85 -23.18 20.04
N GLU A 350 -10.34 -24.03 19.16
CA GLU A 350 -10.66 -24.04 17.74
C GLU A 350 -10.93 -25.47 17.26
N TRP A 351 -11.90 -25.60 16.37
CA TRP A 351 -12.23 -26.83 15.67
C TRP A 351 -12.34 -26.54 14.17
N HIS A 352 -11.82 -27.44 13.34
CA HIS A 352 -11.67 -27.22 11.90
C HIS A 352 -12.26 -28.38 11.11
N PHE A 353 -13.24 -28.06 10.26
CA PHE A 353 -13.77 -28.95 9.25
C PHE A 353 -13.27 -28.51 7.88
N TYR A 354 -12.59 -29.40 7.17
CA TYR A 354 -12.19 -29.21 5.78
C TYR A 354 -13.35 -29.59 4.87
N LEU A 355 -13.84 -28.63 4.09
CA LEU A 355 -15.03 -28.75 3.23
C LEU A 355 -14.60 -28.69 1.75
N VAL A 356 -15.11 -29.59 0.91
CA VAL A 356 -14.84 -29.58 -0.54
C VAL A 356 -16.06 -30.01 -1.38
N GLY A 357 -16.08 -29.57 -2.63
CA GLY A 357 -17.06 -29.93 -3.66
C GLY A 357 -18.05 -28.82 -3.99
N LEU A 358 -19.23 -29.24 -4.47
CA LEU A 358 -20.39 -28.39 -4.77
C LEU A 358 -21.11 -27.94 -3.49
N ASP A 359 -22.12 -27.07 -3.65
CA ASP A 359 -23.13 -26.75 -2.61
C ASP A 359 -22.52 -26.28 -1.29
N MET A 360 -21.49 -25.44 -1.40
CA MET A 360 -20.67 -25.03 -0.25
C MET A 360 -21.44 -24.18 0.76
N GLU A 361 -22.36 -23.32 0.31
CA GLU A 361 -23.15 -22.46 1.21
C GLU A 361 -24.09 -23.31 2.06
N GLU A 362 -24.75 -24.28 1.45
CA GLU A 362 -25.63 -25.26 2.10
C GLU A 362 -24.84 -26.19 3.04
N LYS A 363 -23.63 -26.61 2.66
CA LYS A 363 -22.74 -27.40 3.53
C LYS A 363 -22.27 -26.61 4.74
N ILE A 364 -21.93 -25.34 4.57
CA ILE A 364 -21.56 -24.45 5.69
C ILE A 364 -22.73 -24.28 6.65
N GLN A 365 -23.93 -24.02 6.11
CA GLN A 365 -25.14 -23.91 6.89
C GLN A 365 -25.42 -25.19 7.69
N TRP A 366 -25.36 -26.36 7.04
CA TRP A 366 -25.50 -27.66 7.71
C TRP A 366 -24.47 -27.80 8.84
N MET A 367 -23.19 -27.56 8.57
CA MET A 367 -22.13 -27.74 9.57
C MET A 367 -22.25 -26.75 10.75
N GLU A 368 -22.71 -25.52 10.51
CA GLU A 368 -23.01 -24.56 11.58
C GLU A 368 -24.23 -25.00 12.42
N GLU A 369 -25.36 -25.30 11.78
CA GLU A 369 -26.60 -25.73 12.47
C GLU A 369 -26.37 -27.01 13.28
N GLN A 370 -25.69 -27.99 12.70
CA GLN A 370 -25.36 -29.26 13.35
C GLN A 370 -24.40 -29.06 14.53
N ALA A 371 -23.39 -28.18 14.39
CA ALA A 371 -22.47 -27.86 15.47
C ALA A 371 -23.16 -27.11 16.62
N ARG A 372 -24.03 -26.13 16.32
CA ARG A 372 -24.83 -25.40 17.33
C ARG A 372 -25.75 -26.35 18.08
N ASN A 373 -26.45 -27.24 17.37
CA ASN A 373 -27.30 -28.27 17.97
C ASN A 373 -26.50 -29.26 18.83
N ALA A 374 -25.31 -29.67 18.40
CA ALA A 374 -24.44 -30.57 19.16
C ALA A 374 -23.84 -29.93 20.41
N ILE A 375 -23.54 -28.62 20.39
CA ILE A 375 -23.09 -27.87 21.57
C ILE A 375 -24.26 -27.64 22.54
N GLY A 376 -25.40 -27.16 22.03
CA GLY A 376 -26.60 -26.86 22.82
C GLY A 376 -26.59 -25.48 23.49
N GLU A 377 -27.76 -24.88 23.68
CA GLU A 377 -27.94 -23.50 24.19
C GLU A 377 -27.25 -23.25 25.55
N GLU A 378 -27.34 -24.20 26.48
CA GLU A 378 -26.75 -24.08 27.82
C GLU A 378 -25.22 -23.96 27.79
N LEU A 379 -24.56 -24.69 26.88
CA LEU A 379 -23.10 -24.64 26.70
C LEU A 379 -22.71 -23.44 25.83
N MET A 380 -23.52 -23.08 24.82
CA MET A 380 -23.32 -21.87 24.02
C MET A 380 -23.33 -20.61 24.88
N GLY A 381 -24.24 -20.51 25.86
CA GLY A 381 -24.32 -19.39 26.81
C GLY A 381 -23.13 -19.23 27.76
N GLN A 382 -22.24 -20.23 27.85
CA GLN A 382 -21.03 -20.18 28.68
C GLN A 382 -19.79 -19.68 27.93
N PHE A 383 -19.84 -19.60 26.59
CA PHE A 383 -18.77 -19.03 25.80
C PHE A 383 -18.85 -17.50 25.76
N SER A 384 -17.74 -16.83 26.09
CA SER A 384 -17.57 -15.38 25.89
C SER A 384 -17.40 -14.98 24.42
N CYS A 385 -17.10 -15.95 23.55
CA CYS A 385 -17.16 -15.81 22.09
C CYS A 385 -17.41 -17.19 21.48
N LEU A 386 -18.32 -17.31 20.51
CA LEU A 386 -18.50 -18.49 19.66
C LEU A 386 -18.74 -18.01 18.23
N LYS A 387 -17.89 -18.45 17.28
CA LYS A 387 -17.89 -17.98 15.88
C LYS A 387 -17.73 -19.15 14.92
N PHE A 388 -18.42 -19.06 13.80
CA PHE A 388 -18.37 -20.00 12.68
C PHE A 388 -17.85 -19.22 11.45
N GLN A 389 -16.84 -19.76 10.77
CA GLN A 389 -16.06 -19.00 9.79
C GLN A 389 -15.62 -19.91 8.64
N LEU A 390 -15.97 -19.56 7.40
CA LEU A 390 -15.33 -20.16 6.22
C LEU A 390 -14.06 -19.39 5.88
N LEU A 391 -12.92 -20.07 5.88
CA LEU A 391 -11.61 -19.52 5.57
C LEU A 391 -11.12 -20.06 4.22
N GLY A 392 -11.31 -19.23 3.19
CA GLY A 392 -10.79 -19.44 1.83
C GLY A 392 -11.56 -20.50 1.02
N TYR A 393 -12.11 -20.09 -0.12
CA TYR A 393 -12.65 -21.01 -1.13
C TYR A 393 -12.53 -20.35 -2.50
N THR A 394 -11.96 -21.05 -3.49
CA THR A 394 -11.86 -20.50 -4.86
C THR A 394 -12.85 -21.11 -5.85
N GLY A 395 -13.60 -22.15 -5.45
CA GLY A 395 -14.35 -23.01 -6.35
C GLY A 395 -13.45 -23.92 -7.20
N LEU A 396 -14.07 -24.94 -7.80
CA LEU A 396 -13.50 -25.67 -8.92
C LEU A 396 -13.73 -24.83 -10.20
N ARG A 397 -12.67 -24.19 -10.68
CA ARG A 397 -12.65 -23.36 -11.90
C ARG A 397 -12.17 -24.13 -13.12
N SER A 398 -11.38 -25.19 -12.92
CA SER A 398 -10.83 -26.03 -13.99
C SER A 398 -10.39 -27.41 -13.49
N ASN A 399 -10.42 -28.40 -14.39
CA ASN A 399 -10.17 -29.83 -14.07
C ASN A 399 -8.70 -30.15 -13.72
N ASP A 400 -7.78 -29.20 -13.83
CA ASP A 400 -6.37 -29.32 -13.46
C ASP A 400 -6.08 -28.89 -12.00
N GLN A 401 -7.09 -28.38 -11.27
CA GLN A 401 -6.92 -28.03 -9.86
C GLN A 401 -6.92 -29.26 -8.96
N SER A 402 -6.01 -29.29 -7.98
CA SER A 402 -5.98 -30.33 -6.94
C SER A 402 -7.14 -30.17 -5.95
N GLN A 403 -7.48 -31.28 -5.27
CA GLN A 403 -8.45 -31.29 -4.16
C GLN A 403 -8.07 -30.27 -3.08
N ASP A 404 -6.79 -30.22 -2.68
CA ASP A 404 -6.28 -29.29 -1.66
C ASP A 404 -6.57 -27.83 -2.03
N ARG A 405 -6.47 -27.47 -3.32
CA ARG A 405 -6.76 -26.12 -3.82
C ARG A 405 -8.25 -25.79 -3.84
N CYS A 406 -9.11 -26.80 -3.83
CA CYS A 406 -10.57 -26.66 -3.84
C CYS A 406 -11.19 -26.83 -2.44
N THR A 407 -10.37 -27.18 -1.44
CA THR A 407 -10.80 -27.43 -0.06
C THR A 407 -10.75 -26.13 0.74
N ALA A 408 -11.82 -25.83 1.47
CA ALA A 408 -11.96 -24.69 2.35
C ALA A 408 -11.84 -25.12 3.83
N ASP A 409 -11.37 -24.23 4.70
CA ASP A 409 -11.31 -24.48 6.13
C ASP A 409 -12.50 -23.82 6.84
N PHE A 410 -13.45 -24.63 7.30
CA PHE A 410 -14.56 -24.18 8.13
C PHE A 410 -14.19 -24.27 9.62
N ARG A 411 -13.81 -23.12 10.16
CA ARG A 411 -13.32 -22.92 11.52
C ARG A 411 -14.45 -22.55 12.47
N ILE A 412 -14.57 -23.30 13.55
CA ILE A 412 -15.41 -23.02 14.70
C ILE A 412 -14.49 -22.56 15.84
N PHE A 413 -14.62 -21.31 16.25
CA PHE A 413 -13.77 -20.66 17.26
C PHE A 413 -14.58 -20.38 18.52
N ALA A 414 -14.06 -20.73 19.70
CA ALA A 414 -14.71 -20.53 20.99
C ALA A 414 -13.76 -19.93 22.03
N GLN A 415 -14.29 -19.11 22.94
CA GLN A 415 -13.59 -18.55 24.11
C GLN A 415 -14.46 -18.67 25.37
N ALA A 416 -13.86 -18.99 26.52
CA ALA A 416 -14.52 -19.03 27.82
C ALA A 416 -13.55 -18.74 28.98
N ARG A 417 -14.10 -18.52 30.17
CA ARG A 417 -13.33 -18.35 31.42
C ARG A 417 -12.97 -19.69 32.07
N ASP A 418 -13.81 -20.71 31.92
CA ASP A 418 -13.53 -22.07 32.41
C ASP A 418 -12.78 -22.88 31.35
N LYS A 419 -11.68 -23.52 31.77
CA LYS A 419 -10.86 -24.42 30.96
C LYS A 419 -11.58 -25.74 30.70
N GLU A 420 -12.40 -26.19 31.64
CA GLU A 420 -12.99 -27.53 31.62
C GLU A 420 -14.02 -27.71 30.49
N LEU A 421 -14.60 -26.60 29.99
CA LEU A 421 -15.45 -26.56 28.80
C LEU A 421 -14.70 -26.94 27.51
N PHE A 422 -13.36 -26.90 27.52
CA PHE A 422 -12.50 -27.23 26.38
C PHE A 422 -11.85 -28.63 26.49
N ASP A 423 -12.14 -29.38 27.55
CA ASP A 423 -11.63 -30.74 27.73
C ASP A 423 -12.34 -31.73 26.79
N GLY A 424 -11.67 -32.09 25.69
CA GLY A 424 -12.17 -33.07 24.71
C GLY A 424 -12.29 -34.51 25.22
N SER A 425 -11.86 -34.81 26.46
CA SER A 425 -12.12 -36.10 27.11
C SER A 425 -13.50 -36.18 27.77
N LYS A 426 -14.15 -35.04 28.04
CA LYS A 426 -15.48 -34.97 28.66
C LYS A 426 -16.58 -35.04 27.60
N PRO A 427 -17.70 -35.76 27.83
CA PRO A 427 -18.85 -35.79 26.93
C PRO A 427 -19.37 -34.41 26.51
N ASP A 428 -19.32 -33.45 27.44
CA ASP A 428 -19.85 -32.09 27.26
C ASP A 428 -18.77 -31.06 26.91
N GLY A 429 -17.54 -31.50 26.61
CA GLY A 429 -16.48 -30.63 26.14
C GLY A 429 -16.72 -30.14 24.71
N PHE A 430 -16.39 -28.88 24.43
CA PHE A 430 -16.51 -28.23 23.11
C PHE A 430 -15.98 -29.11 21.97
N ALA A 431 -14.75 -29.62 22.11
CA ALA A 431 -14.13 -30.49 21.11
C ALA A 431 -14.88 -31.82 20.93
N ARG A 432 -15.44 -32.36 22.02
CA ARG A 432 -16.12 -33.65 22.02
C ARG A 432 -17.48 -33.57 21.33
N ARG A 433 -18.28 -32.54 21.65
CA ARG A 433 -19.56 -32.29 20.97
C ARG A 433 -19.38 -32.09 19.46
N LEU A 434 -18.32 -31.41 19.03
CA LEU A 434 -18.00 -31.25 17.61
C LEU A 434 -17.42 -32.52 16.97
N TYR A 435 -16.66 -33.33 17.71
CA TYR A 435 -16.16 -34.63 17.24
C TYR A 435 -17.31 -35.57 16.87
N GLU A 436 -18.40 -35.58 17.64
CA GLU A 436 -19.56 -36.46 17.44
C GLU A 436 -20.41 -36.08 16.22
N THR A 437 -20.20 -34.90 15.62
CA THR A 437 -20.85 -34.51 14.35
C THR A 437 -20.16 -35.08 13.11
N VAL A 438 -18.89 -35.51 13.20
CA VAL A 438 -18.07 -35.89 12.03
C VAL A 438 -18.71 -37.00 11.19
N LEU A 439 -19.26 -38.04 11.83
CA LEU A 439 -19.87 -39.20 11.13
C LEU A 439 -21.34 -38.98 10.71
N GLN A 440 -21.89 -37.80 10.95
CA GLN A 440 -23.23 -37.36 10.54
C GLN A 440 -23.17 -36.06 9.71
N SER A 441 -21.97 -35.68 9.26
CA SER A 441 -21.71 -34.45 8.51
C SER A 441 -22.13 -34.57 7.02
N CYS A 442 -22.18 -33.43 6.34
CA CYS A 442 -22.50 -33.34 4.92
C CYS A 442 -21.40 -33.99 4.02
N PRO A 443 -21.68 -34.32 2.74
CA PRO A 443 -20.69 -34.96 1.88
C PRO A 443 -19.54 -34.03 1.49
N GLY A 444 -18.32 -34.57 1.43
CA GLY A 444 -17.11 -33.79 1.14
C GLY A 444 -16.50 -33.10 2.36
N VAL A 445 -16.81 -33.59 3.58
CA VAL A 445 -16.23 -33.13 4.85
C VAL A 445 -15.08 -34.02 5.27
N SER A 446 -14.05 -33.41 5.83
CA SER A 446 -13.03 -34.04 6.67
C SER A 446 -12.75 -33.14 7.87
N ARG A 447 -12.07 -33.64 8.90
CA ARG A 447 -11.67 -32.80 10.06
C ARG A 447 -10.17 -32.59 10.08
N SER A 448 -9.72 -31.53 10.75
CA SER A 448 -8.31 -31.45 11.15
C SER A 448 -7.95 -32.62 12.07
N ASN A 449 -6.77 -33.20 11.84
CA ASN A 449 -6.19 -34.23 12.69
C ASN A 449 -5.44 -33.64 13.90
N ASP A 450 -5.25 -32.32 13.95
CA ASP A 450 -4.53 -31.64 15.03
C ASP A 450 -5.47 -31.24 16.18
N LEU A 451 -5.70 -32.19 17.09
CA LEU A 451 -6.52 -32.00 18.29
C LEU A 451 -5.92 -30.98 19.30
N ARG A 452 -4.72 -30.43 19.07
CA ARG A 452 -4.15 -29.36 19.92
C ARG A 452 -4.90 -28.03 19.76
N GLN A 453 -5.62 -27.83 18.65
CA GLN A 453 -6.35 -26.60 18.40
C GLN A 453 -7.48 -26.32 19.41
N SER A 454 -8.02 -27.34 20.09
CA SER A 454 -9.20 -27.20 20.96
C SER A 454 -8.89 -26.99 22.45
N ALA A 455 -7.67 -26.61 22.80
CA ALA A 455 -7.14 -26.53 24.16
C ALA A 455 -6.81 -25.07 24.57
N PRO A 456 -6.76 -24.73 25.87
CA PRO A 456 -6.64 -23.36 26.36
C PRO A 456 -5.42 -22.57 25.84
N LYS A 457 -5.72 -21.47 25.14
CA LYS A 457 -4.81 -20.38 24.69
C LYS A 457 -5.41 -19.02 25.11
N PRO A 458 -4.63 -17.97 25.40
CA PRO A 458 -5.13 -16.71 25.96
C PRO A 458 -5.71 -15.74 24.92
N TYR A 459 -6.55 -14.81 25.40
CA TYR A 459 -7.14 -13.65 24.68
C TYR A 459 -7.45 -12.54 25.71
N PHE A 460 -7.78 -11.30 25.30
CA PHE A 460 -7.95 -10.16 26.24
C PHE A 460 -8.90 -9.05 25.75
N GLU A 461 -9.69 -8.46 26.64
CA GLU A 461 -10.28 -7.12 26.47
C GLU A 461 -9.23 -6.04 26.86
N TYR A 462 -9.38 -4.77 26.50
CA TYR A 462 -8.57 -3.64 27.03
C TYR A 462 -9.26 -2.32 26.68
N PHE A 463 -9.54 -1.44 27.65
CA PHE A 463 -10.32 -0.20 27.41
C PHE A 463 -9.62 1.10 27.77
N VAL A 464 -9.82 2.02 26.83
CA VAL A 464 -9.00 3.14 26.41
C VAL A 464 -9.22 4.46 27.20
N THR A 465 -9.35 5.59 26.49
CA THR A 465 -9.61 7.01 26.92
C THR A 465 -8.48 7.80 27.60
N LEU A 466 -8.60 8.44 28.77
CA LEU A 466 -7.61 9.45 29.24
C LEU A 466 -7.60 9.59 30.77
N ILE A 467 -6.41 9.70 31.36
CA ILE A 467 -6.22 10.18 32.74
C ILE A 467 -5.54 11.56 32.75
N PRO A 468 -5.77 12.41 33.78
CA PRO A 468 -5.05 13.67 33.93
C PRO A 468 -3.55 13.43 34.08
N GLN A 469 -2.75 14.26 33.43
CA GLN A 469 -1.29 14.21 33.54
C GLN A 469 -0.80 14.23 35.00
N THR A 470 -1.49 14.96 35.87
CA THR A 470 -1.18 15.12 37.31
C THR A 470 -1.36 13.86 38.15
N ALA A 471 -2.06 12.83 37.64
CA ALA A 471 -2.14 11.52 38.27
C ALA A 471 -0.83 10.72 38.07
N CYS A 472 -0.09 10.97 36.99
CA CYS A 472 1.18 10.30 36.74
C CYS A 472 2.27 10.78 37.71
N ASN A 473 2.49 10.02 38.78
CA ASN A 473 3.53 10.24 39.80
C ASN A 473 4.92 9.85 39.23
N HIS A 474 5.34 10.55 38.18
CA HIS A 474 6.54 10.29 37.40
C HIS A 474 7.78 10.46 38.31
N ARG A 475 8.50 9.36 38.54
CA ARG A 475 9.69 9.31 39.40
C ARG A 475 10.78 8.47 38.75
N VAL A 476 11.99 9.01 38.72
CA VAL A 476 13.22 8.29 38.40
C VAL A 476 13.82 7.75 39.69
N HIS A 477 14.16 6.46 39.68
CA HIS A 477 14.91 5.79 40.74
C HIS A 477 16.30 5.44 40.18
N TYR A 478 17.32 5.41 41.04
CA TYR A 478 18.71 5.15 40.63
C TYR A 478 19.22 3.89 41.35
N LEU A 479 19.72 2.91 40.60
CA LEU A 479 20.33 1.68 41.14
C LEU A 479 21.86 1.76 41.26
N PHE A 480 22.40 2.97 41.39
CA PHE A 480 23.81 3.27 41.66
C PHE A 480 23.92 4.38 42.72
N ASP A 481 25.07 4.43 43.40
CA ASP A 481 25.49 5.46 44.36
C ASP A 481 24.55 5.77 45.55
N SER A 482 23.55 4.91 45.80
CA SER A 482 22.50 5.09 46.84
C SER A 482 21.66 6.38 46.73
N LEU A 483 21.52 6.92 45.51
CA LEU A 483 20.80 8.18 45.29
C LEU A 483 19.28 8.03 45.53
N PRO A 484 18.62 8.99 46.21
CA PRO A 484 17.18 8.96 46.43
C PRO A 484 16.41 9.22 45.13
N SER A 485 15.20 8.67 45.01
CA SER A 485 14.39 8.86 43.81
C SER A 485 13.96 10.31 43.60
N THR A 486 14.02 10.75 42.34
CA THR A 486 13.72 12.11 41.91
C THR A 486 12.38 12.14 41.19
N SER A 487 11.42 12.94 41.66
CA SER A 487 10.18 13.15 40.92
C SER A 487 10.46 14.01 39.68
N ILE A 488 10.00 13.55 38.52
CA ILE A 488 10.09 14.27 37.26
C ILE A 488 8.86 15.19 37.17
N PRO A 489 9.04 16.52 37.01
CA PRO A 489 7.92 17.42 36.85
C PRO A 489 7.22 17.20 35.50
N LEU A 490 5.91 17.41 35.49
CA LEU A 490 5.11 17.38 34.26
C LEU A 490 5.57 18.47 33.27
N PRO A 491 5.32 18.30 31.96
CA PRO A 491 5.48 19.37 30.98
C PRO A 491 4.89 20.71 31.46
N PRO A 492 5.68 21.80 31.52
CA PRO A 492 5.27 23.06 32.15
C PRO A 492 4.25 23.84 31.33
N LYS A 493 3.98 23.41 30.09
CA LYS A 493 2.89 23.91 29.25
C LYS A 493 2.12 22.72 28.70
N THR A 494 0.81 22.80 28.83
CA THR A 494 -0.14 21.78 28.42
C THR A 494 -1.25 22.48 27.62
N ALA A 495 -1.87 21.78 26.68
CA ALA A 495 -3.00 22.29 25.90
C ALA A 495 -4.13 21.27 25.93
N VAL A 496 -5.36 21.75 26.10
CA VAL A 496 -6.57 20.91 26.01
C VAL A 496 -7.05 20.96 24.56
N TYR A 497 -7.03 19.82 23.89
CA TYR A 497 -7.55 19.66 22.54
C TYR A 497 -8.98 19.11 22.60
N GLY A 498 -9.87 19.66 21.78
CA GLY A 498 -11.21 19.11 21.58
C GLY A 498 -11.21 17.83 20.74
N PRO A 499 -12.37 17.18 20.55
CA PRO A 499 -12.49 16.09 19.59
C PRO A 499 -12.10 16.56 18.19
N GLN A 500 -11.41 15.70 17.45
CA GLN A 500 -10.96 15.99 16.08
C GLN A 500 -12.13 16.40 15.17
N CYS A 501 -11.87 17.39 14.32
CA CYS A 501 -12.87 17.89 13.37
C CYS A 501 -13.08 16.86 12.25
N SER A 502 -14.34 16.53 11.98
CA SER A 502 -14.74 15.69 10.85
C SER A 502 -15.46 16.56 9.84
N TYR A 503 -15.07 16.49 8.57
CA TYR A 503 -15.61 17.34 7.52
C TYR A 503 -15.69 16.63 6.16
N GLU A 504 -16.73 17.00 5.41
CA GLU A 504 -16.80 16.75 3.97
C GLU A 504 -15.97 17.78 3.20
N THR A 505 -15.68 17.48 1.94
CA THR A 505 -14.81 18.33 1.13
C THR A 505 -15.39 19.74 0.94
N THR A 506 -14.58 20.77 1.15
CA THR A 506 -15.04 22.19 1.15
C THR A 506 -15.32 22.76 -0.24
N SER A 507 -14.99 22.02 -1.29
CA SER A 507 -15.23 22.41 -2.69
C SER A 507 -15.39 21.15 -3.55
N PRO A 508 -16.53 20.44 -3.44
CA PRO A 508 -16.78 19.23 -4.20
C PRO A 508 -16.96 19.56 -5.68
N VAL A 509 -16.33 18.77 -6.54
CA VAL A 509 -16.63 18.76 -7.97
C VAL A 509 -17.75 17.76 -8.24
N LEU A 510 -18.67 18.12 -9.12
CA LEU A 510 -19.69 17.20 -9.60
C LEU A 510 -19.02 16.02 -10.29
N ILE A 511 -19.28 14.80 -9.80
CA ILE A 511 -18.67 13.57 -10.32
C ILE A 511 -19.04 13.36 -11.80
N LEU A 512 -20.24 13.82 -12.18
CA LEU A 512 -20.72 13.88 -13.57
C LEU A 512 -19.84 14.72 -14.51
N ASN A 513 -19.02 15.64 -13.99
CA ASN A 513 -18.11 16.47 -14.80
C ASN A 513 -16.90 15.68 -15.31
N TYR A 514 -16.63 14.48 -14.80
CA TYR A 514 -15.63 13.55 -15.32
C TYR A 514 -16.16 12.69 -16.49
N GLY A 515 -17.35 13.02 -17.00
CA GLY A 515 -18.13 12.19 -17.90
C GLY A 515 -18.93 11.11 -17.17
N PRO A 516 -19.94 10.49 -17.81
CA PRO A 516 -20.54 9.22 -17.40
C PRO A 516 -19.46 8.13 -17.21
N THR A 517 -19.79 7.02 -16.54
CA THR A 517 -18.78 6.10 -15.95
C THR A 517 -19.02 4.64 -16.35
N THR A 518 -18.11 3.72 -15.97
CA THR A 518 -18.34 2.26 -16.07
C THR A 518 -18.01 1.52 -14.78
N SER A 519 -18.66 0.39 -14.54
CA SER A 519 -18.61 -0.36 -13.28
C SER A 519 -17.37 -1.26 -13.15
N ALA A 520 -16.39 -0.85 -12.33
CA ALA A 520 -15.20 -1.65 -12.01
C ALA A 520 -14.72 -1.42 -10.55
N PRO A 521 -13.84 -2.25 -9.97
CA PRO A 521 -13.39 -2.10 -8.58
C PRO A 521 -12.72 -0.75 -8.28
N LEU A 522 -13.11 -0.12 -7.16
CA LEU A 522 -12.57 1.15 -6.64
C LEU A 522 -11.03 1.16 -6.57
N GLY A 523 -10.44 0.00 -6.31
CA GLY A 523 -9.01 -0.23 -6.23
C GLY A 523 -8.24 -0.12 -7.55
N TYR A 524 -8.91 0.02 -8.70
CA TYR A 524 -8.24 0.24 -9.98
C TYR A 524 -7.69 1.67 -10.07
N ILE A 525 -8.50 2.66 -9.67
CA ILE A 525 -8.09 4.07 -9.57
C ILE A 525 -7.38 4.32 -8.24
N THR A 526 -7.98 3.89 -7.12
CA THR A 526 -7.51 4.24 -5.78
C THR A 526 -6.58 3.20 -5.16
N LEU A 527 -5.64 3.68 -4.36
CA LEU A 527 -4.91 2.90 -3.37
C LEU A 527 -5.51 3.16 -1.98
N ALA A 528 -5.29 2.24 -1.04
CA ALA A 528 -5.75 2.39 0.33
C ALA A 528 -4.81 1.71 1.33
N ARG A 529 -4.88 2.14 2.58
CA ARG A 529 -4.25 1.51 3.74
C ARG A 529 -5.20 1.61 4.93
N SER A 530 -5.23 0.58 5.77
CA SER A 530 -6.13 0.52 6.92
C SER A 530 -5.50 -0.19 8.12
N GLY A 531 -5.97 0.14 9.32
CA GLY A 531 -5.39 -0.31 10.58
C GLY A 531 -6.25 0.04 11.80
N ASP A 532 -5.68 -0.05 13.00
CA ASP A 532 -6.38 0.18 14.26
C ASP A 532 -6.64 1.67 14.58
N LYS A 533 -7.49 1.92 15.58
CA LYS A 533 -7.06 2.64 16.78
C LYS A 533 -7.66 2.00 18.03
N ALA A 534 -6.98 0.99 18.56
CA ALA A 534 -7.55 -0.03 19.46
C ALA A 534 -8.81 -0.71 18.88
N SER A 535 -10.02 -0.27 19.23
CA SER A 535 -11.28 -0.77 18.68
C SER A 535 -11.77 0.02 17.46
N ASP A 536 -11.23 1.21 17.20
CA ASP A 536 -11.52 1.94 15.96
C ASP A 536 -10.86 1.24 14.77
N GLY A 537 -11.44 1.40 13.58
CA GLY A 537 -10.81 1.04 12.30
C GLY A 537 -10.46 2.29 11.52
N ASN A 538 -9.20 2.48 11.17
CA ASN A 538 -8.76 3.55 10.27
C ASN A 538 -8.71 3.04 8.83
N VAL A 539 -9.04 3.87 7.85
CA VAL A 539 -8.80 3.62 6.42
C VAL A 539 -8.57 4.92 5.67
N GLY A 540 -7.40 5.05 5.07
CA GLY A 540 -7.04 6.12 4.14
C GLY A 540 -7.07 5.64 2.69
N PHE A 541 -7.67 6.41 1.80
CA PHE A 541 -7.64 6.22 0.34
C PHE A 541 -6.82 7.32 -0.30
N PHE A 542 -6.05 7.00 -1.33
CA PHE A 542 -5.22 7.97 -2.06
C PHE A 542 -5.09 7.60 -3.54
N VAL A 543 -4.71 8.58 -4.35
CA VAL A 543 -4.60 8.46 -5.82
C VAL A 543 -3.19 8.80 -6.30
N ARG A 544 -2.80 8.24 -7.44
CA ARG A 544 -1.40 8.32 -7.93
C ARG A 544 -1.13 9.65 -8.64
N ARG A 545 -2.14 10.20 -9.31
CA ARG A 545 -2.04 11.41 -10.15
C ARG A 545 -2.85 12.57 -9.56
N GLY A 546 -2.72 13.76 -10.15
CA GLY A 546 -3.31 15.01 -9.63
C GLY A 546 -4.73 15.26 -10.12
N ASP A 547 -5.00 14.89 -11.37
CA ASP A 547 -6.31 14.79 -12.03
C ASP A 547 -7.30 13.90 -11.26
N GLU A 548 -6.81 12.82 -10.66
CA GLU A 548 -7.60 11.87 -9.86
C GLU A 548 -8.04 12.42 -8.48
N TRP A 549 -7.42 13.49 -7.96
CA TRP A 549 -7.60 13.95 -6.58
C TRP A 549 -8.97 14.58 -6.31
N ASP A 550 -9.39 15.50 -7.18
CA ASP A 550 -10.68 16.18 -7.03
C ASP A 550 -11.86 15.20 -7.18
N TRP A 551 -11.70 14.14 -7.99
CA TRP A 551 -12.63 13.02 -8.06
C TRP A 551 -12.68 12.26 -6.73
N LEU A 552 -11.53 11.83 -6.20
CA LEU A 552 -11.45 11.04 -4.96
C LEU A 552 -12.13 11.74 -3.79
N ARG A 553 -11.81 13.02 -3.55
CA ARG A 553 -12.34 13.77 -2.40
C ARG A 553 -13.81 14.13 -2.53
N SER A 554 -14.34 14.17 -3.76
CA SER A 554 -15.76 14.42 -4.02
C SER A 554 -16.59 13.12 -4.04
N PHE A 555 -15.99 11.99 -4.43
CA PHE A 555 -16.62 10.67 -4.43
C PHE A 555 -16.68 10.04 -3.03
N LEU A 556 -15.55 10.00 -2.31
CA LEU A 556 -15.49 9.41 -0.97
C LEU A 556 -15.94 10.43 0.09
N THR A 557 -17.26 10.47 0.28
CA THR A 557 -17.93 11.07 1.44
C THR A 557 -18.12 10.05 2.56
N ILE A 558 -18.49 10.49 3.77
CA ILE A 558 -18.86 9.63 4.89
C ILE A 558 -20.02 8.69 4.51
N GLU A 559 -21.05 9.22 3.85
CA GLU A 559 -22.20 8.41 3.41
C GLU A 559 -21.78 7.41 2.32
N LYS A 560 -20.91 7.80 1.37
CA LYS A 560 -20.40 6.84 0.38
C LYS A 560 -19.56 5.74 1.03
N LEU A 561 -18.80 6.04 2.08
CA LEU A 561 -18.08 5.00 2.82
C LEU A 561 -19.04 4.01 3.50
N LYS A 562 -20.12 4.48 4.14
CA LYS A 562 -21.15 3.62 4.73
C LYS A 562 -21.82 2.73 3.68
N GLU A 563 -22.14 3.29 2.51
CA GLU A 563 -22.67 2.53 1.37
C GLU A 563 -21.71 1.42 0.93
N LEU A 564 -20.42 1.73 0.78
CA LEU A 564 -19.38 0.78 0.38
C LEU A 564 -19.15 -0.30 1.44
N LEU A 565 -19.21 0.03 2.73
CA LEU A 565 -19.15 -0.95 3.83
C LEU A 565 -20.38 -1.89 3.80
N GLY A 566 -21.57 -1.34 3.57
CA GLY A 566 -22.81 -2.12 3.50
C GLY A 566 -23.12 -2.78 4.84
N LYS A 567 -23.26 -4.11 4.86
CA LYS A 567 -23.61 -4.88 6.07
C LYS A 567 -22.50 -4.88 7.14
N ASP A 568 -21.26 -4.61 6.76
CA ASP A 568 -20.12 -4.50 7.69
C ASP A 568 -20.10 -3.13 8.43
N TRP A 569 -20.97 -2.20 8.03
CA TRP A 569 -21.29 -1.02 8.82
C TRP A 569 -22.53 -1.29 9.70
N SER A 570 -22.30 -1.41 11.01
CA SER A 570 -23.36 -1.75 11.97
C SER A 570 -23.72 -0.62 12.95
N ARG A 571 -22.75 0.19 13.38
CA ARG A 571 -22.92 1.26 14.39
C ARG A 571 -21.67 2.16 14.46
N GLY A 572 -21.83 3.37 14.98
CA GLY A 572 -20.73 4.27 15.36
C GLY A 572 -20.74 5.63 14.65
N ARG A 573 -19.67 6.40 14.89
CA ARG A 573 -19.33 7.64 14.17
C ARG A 573 -18.22 7.33 13.17
N ILE A 574 -18.22 8.00 12.02
CA ILE A 574 -17.09 7.98 11.08
C ILE A 574 -16.54 9.40 11.01
N ASP A 575 -15.25 9.56 11.28
CA ASP A 575 -14.54 10.83 11.13
C ASP A 575 -13.81 10.89 9.80
N ARG A 576 -14.01 11.96 9.03
CA ARG A 576 -13.39 12.18 7.71
C ARG A 576 -12.52 13.43 7.73
N PHE A 577 -11.32 13.33 7.16
CA PHE A 577 -10.46 14.49 6.87
C PHE A 577 -9.64 14.28 5.59
N GLU A 578 -9.02 15.35 5.09
CA GLU A 578 -8.25 15.37 3.85
C GLU A 578 -6.78 15.73 4.09
N MET A 579 -5.87 14.94 3.51
CA MET A 579 -4.44 15.23 3.47
C MET A 579 -4.07 15.67 2.05
N ARG A 580 -4.28 16.96 1.77
CA ARG A 580 -4.23 17.52 0.41
C ARG A 580 -2.89 17.27 -0.30
N ASN A 581 -1.76 17.43 0.40
CA ASN A 581 -0.42 17.23 -0.17
C ASN A 581 -0.13 15.76 -0.51
N LEU A 582 -0.78 14.82 0.19
CA LEU A 582 -0.72 13.38 -0.06
C LEU A 582 -1.82 12.89 -1.03
N ARG A 583 -2.74 13.78 -1.43
CA ARG A 583 -3.93 13.48 -2.25
C ARG A 583 -4.73 12.30 -1.66
N ALA A 584 -4.94 12.35 -0.34
CA ALA A 584 -5.59 11.30 0.43
C ALA A 584 -6.83 11.79 1.18
N VAL A 585 -7.86 10.93 1.23
CA VAL A 585 -9.04 11.07 2.10
C VAL A 585 -8.95 9.99 3.17
N HIS A 586 -9.02 10.37 4.43
CA HIS A 586 -8.90 9.44 5.56
C HIS A 586 -10.20 9.36 6.35
N PHE A 587 -10.55 8.13 6.74
CA PHE A 587 -11.69 7.80 7.57
C PHE A 587 -11.27 7.08 8.85
N LEU A 588 -11.86 7.45 9.98
CA LEU A 588 -11.74 6.73 11.26
C LEU A 588 -13.13 6.26 11.70
N LEU A 589 -13.37 4.96 11.59
CA LEU A 589 -14.62 4.29 11.92
C LEU A 589 -14.60 3.93 13.41
N LYS A 590 -15.37 4.63 14.21
CA LYS A 590 -15.38 4.46 15.67
C LYS A 590 -15.93 3.10 16.09
N ASN A 591 -15.15 2.36 16.89
CA ASN A 591 -15.45 1.03 17.41
C ASN A 591 -15.76 -0.05 16.34
N HIS A 592 -15.20 0.09 15.13
CA HIS A 592 -15.43 -0.85 14.01
C HIS A 592 -14.94 -2.28 14.29
N LEU A 593 -13.91 -2.46 15.12
CA LEU A 593 -13.31 -3.76 15.46
C LEU A 593 -13.98 -4.46 16.64
N ASP A 594 -15.16 -4.02 17.06
CA ASP A 594 -16.04 -4.71 18.01
C ASP A 594 -15.31 -5.10 19.30
N ARG A 595 -14.87 -4.07 20.05
CA ARG A 595 -13.94 -4.08 21.21
C ARG A 595 -12.45 -4.17 20.88
N GLY A 596 -12.08 -4.65 19.70
CA GLY A 596 -10.71 -4.51 19.16
C GLY A 596 -9.74 -5.64 19.45
N TYR A 597 -8.84 -5.87 18.48
CA TYR A 597 -7.74 -6.84 18.44
C TYR A 597 -7.91 -8.10 19.30
N ASN A 598 -7.35 -8.11 20.53
CA ASN A 598 -7.34 -9.26 21.45
C ASN A 598 -8.75 -9.77 21.85
N SER A 599 -9.80 -8.99 21.58
CA SER A 599 -11.22 -9.32 21.83
C SER A 599 -12.11 -9.11 20.58
N GLY A 600 -11.52 -8.72 19.45
CA GLY A 600 -12.25 -8.44 18.22
C GLY A 600 -12.96 -9.68 17.67
N SER A 601 -14.24 -9.55 17.34
CA SER A 601 -15.10 -10.69 17.01
C SER A 601 -15.13 -11.05 15.50
N GLY A 602 -14.40 -10.31 14.68
CA GLY A 602 -14.22 -10.52 13.23
C GLY A 602 -12.88 -11.18 12.86
N VAL A 603 -12.74 -11.60 11.60
CA VAL A 603 -11.50 -12.23 11.08
C VAL A 603 -10.36 -11.22 10.94
N ASP A 604 -10.69 -9.99 10.55
CA ASP A 604 -9.73 -8.88 10.49
C ASP A 604 -9.66 -8.15 11.84
N THR A 605 -8.88 -8.70 12.77
CA THR A 605 -8.76 -8.15 14.14
C THR A 605 -7.98 -6.84 14.23
N LEU A 606 -7.38 -6.37 13.13
CA LEU A 606 -6.54 -5.17 13.08
C LEU A 606 -7.01 -4.14 12.03
N ALA A 607 -8.20 -4.32 11.45
CA ALA A 607 -8.71 -3.55 10.31
C ALA A 607 -7.72 -3.48 9.12
N LYS A 608 -6.80 -4.45 8.96
CA LYS A 608 -5.77 -4.46 7.91
C LYS A 608 -6.30 -4.86 6.53
N ASN A 609 -7.41 -5.58 6.48
CA ASN A 609 -8.11 -6.00 5.26
C ASN A 609 -9.16 -4.96 4.81
N LEU A 610 -9.65 -4.10 5.72
CA LEU A 610 -10.68 -3.09 5.48
C LEU A 610 -10.44 -2.25 4.21
N GLY A 611 -9.22 -1.77 3.99
CA GLY A 611 -8.85 -1.00 2.80
C GLY A 611 -8.96 -1.80 1.50
N GLU A 612 -8.48 -3.05 1.48
CA GLU A 612 -8.60 -3.92 0.30
C GLU A 612 -10.05 -4.37 0.06
N PHE A 613 -10.82 -4.62 1.12
CA PHE A 613 -12.24 -4.93 1.04
C PHE A 613 -13.04 -3.79 0.38
N LEU A 614 -12.77 -2.54 0.79
CA LEU A 614 -13.41 -1.37 0.21
C LEU A 614 -12.92 -1.10 -1.22
N ARG A 615 -11.63 -1.32 -1.51
CA ARG A 615 -11.09 -1.27 -2.89
C ARG A 615 -11.67 -2.35 -3.82
N ALA A 616 -12.14 -3.48 -3.29
CA ALA A 616 -12.80 -4.52 -4.08
C ALA A 616 -14.24 -4.17 -4.48
N LYS A 617 -14.86 -3.15 -3.86
CA LYS A 617 -16.22 -2.70 -4.18
C LYS A 617 -16.27 -2.05 -5.57
N VAL A 618 -17.33 -2.33 -6.32
CA VAL A 618 -17.51 -1.90 -7.72
C VAL A 618 -18.11 -0.49 -7.78
N VAL A 619 -17.43 0.41 -8.52
CA VAL A 619 -17.67 1.86 -8.69
C VAL A 619 -17.20 2.29 -10.11
N ASP A 620 -16.79 3.54 -10.34
CA ASP A 620 -16.63 4.21 -11.64
C ASP A 620 -15.21 4.20 -12.31
N ILE A 621 -15.06 3.85 -13.61
CA ILE A 621 -13.80 4.01 -14.43
C ILE A 621 -14.02 4.47 -15.93
N PRO A 622 -12.95 4.68 -16.77
CA PRO A 622 -13.03 5.12 -18.20
C PRO A 622 -12.90 4.06 -19.34
N VAL A 623 -13.27 4.45 -20.57
CA VAL A 623 -13.45 3.63 -21.80
C VAL A 623 -13.18 4.39 -23.13
N ILE A 624 -12.32 3.88 -24.03
CA ILE A 624 -11.96 4.51 -25.32
C ILE A 624 -12.00 3.51 -26.50
N ALA A 625 -12.38 3.96 -27.71
CA ALA A 625 -12.43 3.17 -28.96
C ALA A 625 -11.35 3.56 -29.98
N LEU A 626 -10.90 2.61 -30.83
CA LEU A 626 -9.75 2.76 -31.73
C LEU A 626 -9.94 1.95 -33.03
N THR A 627 -9.94 2.58 -34.20
CA THR A 627 -9.83 1.87 -35.50
C THR A 627 -8.38 1.77 -35.97
N GLY A 628 -8.01 0.63 -36.56
CA GLY A 628 -6.64 0.36 -37.03
C GLY A 628 -5.66 -0.04 -35.93
N GLY A 629 -6.16 -0.48 -34.78
CA GLY A 629 -5.32 -0.79 -33.61
C GLY A 629 -4.47 -2.06 -33.73
N ALA A 630 -4.60 -2.85 -34.80
CA ALA A 630 -3.74 -4.02 -35.01
C ALA A 630 -2.37 -3.69 -35.64
N SER A 631 -2.11 -2.44 -36.06
CA SER A 631 -0.80 -2.08 -36.65
C SER A 631 -0.39 -0.60 -36.49
N GLY A 632 0.91 -0.33 -36.67
CA GLY A 632 1.46 1.01 -36.86
C GLY A 632 1.08 2.02 -35.76
N ILE A 633 0.63 3.20 -36.18
CA ILE A 633 0.24 4.30 -35.27
C ILE A 633 -0.96 3.89 -34.39
N GLY A 634 -1.88 3.08 -34.91
CA GLY A 634 -3.02 2.56 -34.15
C GLY A 634 -2.56 1.69 -32.99
N LEU A 635 -1.75 0.66 -33.27
CA LEU A 635 -1.19 -0.22 -32.25
C LEU A 635 -0.37 0.55 -31.20
N ALA A 636 0.48 1.48 -31.63
CA ALA A 636 1.24 2.33 -30.70
C ALA A 636 0.30 3.19 -29.80
N THR A 637 -0.83 3.66 -30.35
CA THR A 637 -1.87 4.38 -29.58
C THR A 637 -2.55 3.46 -28.57
N CYS A 638 -2.87 2.21 -28.96
CA CYS A 638 -3.41 1.20 -28.05
C CYS A 638 -2.48 0.95 -26.85
N HIS A 639 -1.17 0.74 -27.06
CA HIS A 639 -0.23 0.50 -25.96
C HIS A 639 -0.09 1.72 -25.03
N ILE A 640 -0.11 2.96 -25.55
CA ILE A 640 -0.03 4.15 -24.69
C ILE A 640 -1.32 4.31 -23.88
N LEU A 641 -2.51 4.13 -24.47
CA LEU A 641 -3.78 4.22 -23.75
C LEU A 641 -3.94 3.11 -22.70
N ALA A 642 -3.59 1.86 -23.05
CA ALA A 642 -3.55 0.75 -22.11
C ALA A 642 -2.59 1.02 -20.94
N SER A 643 -1.40 1.57 -21.20
CA SER A 643 -0.44 1.96 -20.15
C SER A 643 -0.92 3.10 -19.25
N ARG A 644 -1.93 3.87 -19.69
CA ARG A 644 -2.63 4.90 -18.91
C ARG A 644 -3.90 4.37 -18.22
N GLY A 645 -4.18 3.06 -18.32
CA GLY A 645 -5.33 2.42 -17.67
C GLY A 645 -6.67 2.58 -18.41
N ALA A 646 -6.69 3.05 -19.65
CA ALA A 646 -7.93 3.17 -20.43
C ALA A 646 -8.40 1.81 -20.94
N THR A 647 -9.66 1.45 -20.69
CA THR A 647 -10.32 0.26 -21.28
C THR A 647 -10.45 0.47 -22.80
N LEU A 648 -10.13 -0.54 -23.61
CA LEU A 648 -10.04 -0.38 -25.07
C LEU A 648 -11.11 -1.15 -25.85
N SER A 649 -11.71 -0.51 -26.84
CA SER A 649 -12.39 -1.18 -27.95
C SER A 649 -11.59 -1.00 -29.23
N ILE A 650 -11.13 -2.09 -29.84
CA ILE A 650 -10.21 -2.09 -30.98
C ILE A 650 -10.87 -2.76 -32.18
N ALA A 651 -10.88 -2.04 -33.30
CA ALA A 651 -11.36 -2.53 -34.58
C ALA A 651 -10.25 -2.59 -35.63
N ASP A 652 -10.21 -3.67 -36.40
CA ASP A 652 -9.36 -3.82 -37.59
C ASP A 652 -10.03 -4.76 -38.60
N VAL A 653 -9.63 -4.71 -39.87
CA VAL A 653 -10.14 -5.63 -40.91
C VAL A 653 -9.44 -7.00 -40.84
N ASN A 654 -8.23 -7.07 -40.28
CA ASN A 654 -7.46 -8.31 -40.13
C ASN A 654 -7.65 -8.93 -38.74
N GLN A 655 -8.64 -9.82 -38.62
CA GLN A 655 -8.96 -10.50 -37.36
C GLN A 655 -7.77 -11.26 -36.75
N VAL A 656 -6.93 -11.91 -37.57
CA VAL A 656 -5.79 -12.72 -37.07
C VAL A 656 -4.73 -11.83 -36.42
N ALA A 657 -4.40 -10.70 -37.05
CA ALA A 657 -3.49 -9.72 -36.47
C ALA A 657 -4.10 -9.04 -35.23
N LEU A 658 -5.40 -8.74 -35.26
CA LEU A 658 -6.14 -8.16 -34.15
C LEU A 658 -6.09 -9.06 -32.91
N ASP A 659 -6.37 -10.36 -33.06
CA ASP A 659 -6.32 -11.34 -31.95
C ASP A 659 -4.92 -11.52 -31.36
N GLU A 660 -3.86 -11.43 -32.18
CA GLU A 660 -2.48 -11.44 -31.70
C GLU A 660 -2.19 -10.20 -30.85
N LYS A 661 -2.54 -9.01 -31.36
CA LYS A 661 -2.24 -7.74 -30.68
C LYS A 661 -3.08 -7.49 -29.45
N ILE A 662 -4.31 -8.01 -29.39
CA ILE A 662 -5.11 -8.01 -28.16
C ILE A 662 -4.41 -8.78 -27.04
N LYS A 663 -3.89 -9.98 -27.34
CA LYS A 663 -3.12 -10.78 -26.36
C LYS A 663 -1.83 -10.06 -25.94
N GLU A 664 -1.14 -9.40 -26.87
CA GLU A 664 0.06 -8.59 -26.59
C GLU A 664 -0.26 -7.42 -25.63
N ILE A 665 -1.32 -6.66 -25.90
CA ILE A 665 -1.76 -5.52 -25.07
C ILE A 665 -2.21 -6.01 -23.68
N GLN A 666 -3.04 -7.05 -23.62
CA GLN A 666 -3.56 -7.62 -22.36
C GLN A 666 -2.41 -8.16 -21.48
N SER A 667 -1.45 -8.89 -22.06
CA SER A 667 -0.31 -9.44 -21.31
C SER A 667 0.70 -8.38 -20.87
N THR A 668 0.85 -7.30 -21.63
CA THR A 668 1.77 -6.19 -21.30
C THR A 668 1.21 -5.27 -20.21
N HIS A 669 -0.07 -4.89 -20.31
CA HIS A 669 -0.65 -3.80 -19.52
C HIS A 669 -1.74 -4.25 -18.52
N GLY A 670 -2.29 -5.46 -18.64
CA GLY A 670 -3.38 -5.95 -17.79
C GLY A 670 -4.75 -5.30 -18.05
N THR A 671 -4.87 -4.55 -19.15
CA THR A 671 -6.06 -3.79 -19.55
C THR A 671 -7.12 -4.70 -20.17
N GLU A 672 -8.40 -4.43 -19.92
CA GLU A 672 -9.48 -5.09 -20.65
C GLU A 672 -9.61 -4.52 -22.08
N VAL A 673 -9.79 -5.42 -23.05
CA VAL A 673 -9.88 -5.09 -24.47
C VAL A 673 -11.06 -5.82 -25.12
N LEU A 674 -11.82 -5.12 -25.96
CA LEU A 674 -12.80 -5.68 -26.89
C LEU A 674 -12.21 -5.62 -28.31
N GLY A 675 -12.09 -6.77 -28.98
CA GLY A 675 -11.67 -6.85 -30.38
C GLY A 675 -12.82 -7.20 -31.29
N ILE A 676 -13.04 -6.42 -32.35
CA ILE A 676 -14.07 -6.71 -33.37
C ILE A 676 -13.49 -6.55 -34.77
N GLN A 677 -13.76 -7.51 -35.67
CA GLN A 677 -13.46 -7.35 -37.08
C GLN A 677 -14.39 -6.29 -37.70
N VAL A 678 -13.83 -5.23 -38.27
CA VAL A 678 -14.61 -4.15 -38.89
C VAL A 678 -13.96 -3.70 -40.20
N ASP A 679 -14.71 -3.81 -41.29
CA ASP A 679 -14.46 -3.06 -42.51
C ASP A 679 -15.12 -1.68 -42.39
N VAL A 680 -14.32 -0.63 -42.17
CA VAL A 680 -14.82 0.74 -41.96
C VAL A 680 -15.64 1.29 -43.14
N ARG A 681 -15.60 0.66 -44.32
CA ARG A 681 -16.44 1.01 -45.48
C ARG A 681 -17.90 0.58 -45.30
N LYS A 682 -18.19 -0.31 -44.35
CA LYS A 682 -19.48 -0.96 -44.11
C LYS A 682 -20.21 -0.29 -42.94
N PRO A 683 -21.21 0.58 -43.20
CA PRO A 683 -21.89 1.33 -42.13
C PRO A 683 -22.48 0.41 -41.05
N GLU A 684 -23.02 -0.74 -41.45
CA GLU A 684 -23.60 -1.74 -40.55
C GLU A 684 -22.58 -2.36 -39.58
N GLN A 685 -21.32 -2.53 -40.00
CA GLN A 685 -20.26 -3.07 -39.14
C GLN A 685 -19.74 -2.02 -38.16
N VAL A 686 -19.57 -0.77 -38.61
CA VAL A 686 -19.16 0.34 -37.75
C VAL A 686 -20.24 0.64 -36.70
N GLU A 687 -21.51 0.66 -37.09
CA GLU A 687 -22.65 0.83 -36.17
C GLU A 687 -22.72 -0.30 -35.14
N ALA A 688 -22.56 -1.56 -35.57
CA ALA A 688 -22.52 -2.71 -34.68
C ALA A 688 -21.32 -2.72 -33.73
N TRP A 689 -20.14 -2.25 -34.16
CA TRP A 689 -18.95 -2.15 -33.32
C TRP A 689 -19.07 -1.07 -32.24
N ILE A 690 -19.54 0.13 -32.61
CA ILE A 690 -19.80 1.20 -31.64
C ILE A 690 -20.91 0.79 -30.67
N LYS A 691 -21.98 0.14 -31.15
CA LYS A 691 -23.03 -0.40 -30.28
C LYS A 691 -22.46 -1.44 -29.29
N GLN A 692 -21.70 -2.43 -29.77
CA GLN A 692 -21.09 -3.45 -28.90
C GLN A 692 -20.08 -2.86 -27.91
N THR A 693 -19.40 -1.77 -28.27
CA THR A 693 -18.52 -1.02 -27.36
C THR A 693 -19.31 -0.44 -26.19
N VAL A 694 -20.43 0.24 -26.47
CA VAL A 694 -21.32 0.78 -25.44
C VAL A 694 -22.05 -0.33 -24.68
N ASP A 695 -22.50 -1.39 -25.34
CA ASP A 695 -23.17 -2.54 -24.69
C ASP A 695 -22.24 -3.23 -23.69
N LYS A 696 -20.95 -3.38 -24.03
CA LYS A 696 -19.97 -4.06 -23.17
C LYS A 696 -19.47 -3.17 -22.04
N PHE A 697 -19.16 -1.91 -22.34
CA PHE A 697 -18.45 -1.01 -21.41
C PHE A 697 -19.32 0.12 -20.86
N GLY A 698 -20.61 0.17 -21.19
CA GLY A 698 -21.59 1.16 -20.73
C GLY A 698 -21.55 2.52 -21.44
N LYS A 699 -20.41 2.89 -22.06
CA LYS A 699 -20.17 4.24 -22.60
C LYS A 699 -19.06 4.29 -23.65
N LEU A 700 -18.78 5.49 -24.16
CA LEU A 700 -17.63 5.83 -25.00
C LEU A 700 -17.12 7.23 -24.62
N ASP A 701 -15.90 7.34 -24.07
CA ASP A 701 -15.30 8.64 -23.66
C ASP A 701 -14.51 9.31 -24.80
N GLY A 702 -13.90 8.50 -25.67
CA GLY A 702 -13.12 9.01 -26.79
C GLY A 702 -12.89 7.98 -27.88
N ALA A 703 -12.57 8.45 -29.08
CA ALA A 703 -12.35 7.62 -30.25
C ALA A 703 -11.14 8.06 -31.09
N ALA A 704 -10.32 7.13 -31.57
CA ALA A 704 -9.27 7.44 -32.56
C ALA A 704 -9.51 6.71 -33.89
N ASN A 705 -9.67 7.51 -34.95
CA ASN A 705 -9.91 7.04 -36.31
C ASN A 705 -8.61 6.96 -37.10
N LEU A 706 -7.90 5.84 -36.95
CA LEU A 706 -6.53 5.68 -37.45
C LEU A 706 -6.43 4.68 -38.61
N ALA A 707 -7.53 4.03 -39.00
CA ALA A 707 -7.60 3.21 -40.20
C ALA A 707 -7.29 4.02 -41.48
N GLY A 708 -6.58 3.41 -42.42
CA GLY A 708 -6.27 4.04 -43.71
C GLY A 708 -5.45 3.17 -44.66
N VAL A 709 -5.44 3.53 -45.93
CA VAL A 709 -4.76 2.85 -47.03
C VAL A 709 -4.09 3.84 -47.98
N ILE A 710 -3.16 3.32 -48.78
CA ILE A 710 -2.54 4.00 -49.92
C ILE A 710 -3.00 3.34 -51.22
N GLY A 711 -3.06 4.10 -52.31
CA GLY A 711 -3.42 3.57 -53.63
C GLY A 711 -2.34 2.69 -54.24
N LYS A 712 -2.74 1.78 -55.13
CA LYS A 712 -1.82 0.98 -55.97
C LYS A 712 -0.98 1.87 -56.90
N SER A 713 -1.48 3.07 -57.18
CA SER A 713 -0.90 4.06 -58.09
C SER A 713 -0.03 5.13 -57.40
N ILE A 714 0.13 5.08 -56.07
CA ILE A 714 0.74 6.13 -55.26
C ILE A 714 2.21 6.40 -55.64
N GLY A 715 2.53 7.64 -56.00
CA GLY A 715 3.87 8.03 -56.47
C GLY A 715 4.19 7.60 -57.91
N VAL A 716 3.25 6.97 -58.63
CA VAL A 716 3.48 6.35 -59.95
C VAL A 716 2.69 7.02 -61.07
N LYS A 717 1.37 7.24 -60.88
CA LYS A 717 0.48 7.75 -61.93
C LYS A 717 -0.01 9.17 -61.66
N GLY A 718 -0.19 9.95 -62.72
CA GLY A 718 -0.77 11.30 -62.65
C GLY A 718 -2.29 11.27 -62.50
N VAL A 719 -2.89 12.44 -62.26
CA VAL A 719 -4.36 12.59 -62.13
C VAL A 719 -5.10 12.11 -63.38
N ALA A 720 -4.52 12.32 -64.57
CA ALA A 720 -5.08 11.93 -65.85
C ALA A 720 -5.16 10.39 -66.04
N ASP A 721 -4.32 9.63 -65.32
CA ASP A 721 -4.21 8.17 -65.43
C ASP A 721 -4.75 7.45 -64.18
N GLN A 722 -5.49 8.17 -63.35
CA GLN A 722 -6.06 7.67 -62.09
C GLN A 722 -7.08 6.57 -62.38
N ASP A 723 -6.82 5.38 -61.85
CA ASP A 723 -7.77 4.27 -61.85
C ASP A 723 -8.95 4.59 -60.92
N LEU A 724 -10.18 4.38 -61.40
CA LEU A 724 -11.39 4.74 -60.66
C LEU A 724 -11.68 3.75 -59.52
N ASP A 725 -11.38 2.46 -59.68
CA ASP A 725 -11.54 1.48 -58.60
C ASP A 725 -10.52 1.73 -57.46
N ASP A 726 -9.27 2.09 -57.79
CA ASP A 726 -8.26 2.53 -56.82
C ASP A 726 -8.69 3.84 -56.14
N TRP A 727 -9.25 4.80 -56.87
CA TRP A 727 -9.80 6.05 -56.32
C TRP A 727 -10.96 5.80 -55.35
N ASP A 728 -11.98 5.06 -55.78
CA ASP A 728 -13.16 4.76 -54.97
C ASP A 728 -12.78 3.96 -53.73
N PHE A 729 -11.88 2.99 -53.84
CA PHE A 729 -11.34 2.26 -52.68
C PHE A 729 -10.65 3.17 -51.66
N ILE A 730 -9.78 4.08 -52.12
CA ILE A 730 -9.07 5.04 -51.24
C ILE A 730 -10.09 5.97 -50.56
N MET A 731 -11.07 6.48 -51.30
CA MET A 731 -12.10 7.37 -50.76
C MET A 731 -13.04 6.66 -49.78
N ASP A 732 -13.42 5.41 -50.09
CA ASP A 732 -14.26 4.57 -49.23
C ASP A 732 -13.59 4.29 -47.88
N VAL A 733 -12.28 4.02 -47.85
CA VAL A 733 -11.56 3.77 -46.60
C VAL A 733 -11.15 5.06 -45.90
N ASN A 734 -10.38 5.94 -46.56
CA ASN A 734 -9.69 7.05 -45.90
C ASN A 734 -10.60 8.22 -45.54
N LEU A 735 -11.73 8.40 -46.22
CA LEU A 735 -12.63 9.54 -46.03
C LEU A 735 -14.02 9.09 -45.56
N LYS A 736 -14.69 8.22 -46.32
CA LYS A 736 -16.02 7.70 -45.96
C LYS A 736 -15.93 6.81 -44.72
N GLY A 737 -14.90 5.99 -44.57
CA GLY A 737 -14.67 5.19 -43.35
C GLY A 737 -14.55 6.07 -42.10
N VAL A 738 -13.69 7.10 -42.14
CA VAL A 738 -13.56 8.08 -41.04
C VAL A 738 -14.87 8.81 -40.78
N MET A 739 -15.63 9.18 -41.82
CA MET A 739 -16.97 9.78 -41.69
C MET A 739 -17.97 8.82 -41.03
N LEU A 740 -17.98 7.54 -41.39
CA LEU A 740 -18.85 6.54 -40.79
C LEU A 740 -18.51 6.32 -39.32
N CYS A 741 -17.21 6.20 -38.96
CA CYS A 741 -16.78 6.15 -37.58
C CYS A 741 -17.24 7.39 -36.80
N CYS A 742 -16.89 8.60 -37.26
CA CYS A 742 -17.35 9.85 -36.65
C CYS A 742 -18.89 9.92 -36.50
N LYS A 743 -19.65 9.49 -37.52
CA LYS A 743 -21.12 9.49 -37.49
C LYS A 743 -21.69 8.63 -36.36
N TYR A 744 -21.12 7.45 -36.11
CA TYR A 744 -21.61 6.53 -35.09
C TYR A 744 -21.01 6.83 -33.71
N GLU A 745 -19.73 7.20 -33.66
CA GLU A 745 -19.06 7.69 -32.46
C GLU A 745 -19.74 8.94 -31.91
N LEU A 746 -20.01 9.97 -32.71
CA LEU A 746 -20.66 11.20 -32.22
C LEU A 746 -22.08 10.98 -31.69
N ARG A 747 -22.76 9.89 -32.08
CA ARG A 747 -24.07 9.48 -31.52
C ARG A 747 -23.95 8.74 -30.19
N ALA A 748 -22.81 8.13 -29.91
CA ALA A 748 -22.58 7.24 -28.77
C ALA A 748 -21.61 7.81 -27.73
N ILE A 749 -20.75 8.75 -28.13
CA ILE A 749 -19.76 9.41 -27.29
C ILE A 749 -20.47 10.30 -26.27
N VAL A 750 -19.95 10.31 -25.05
CA VAL A 750 -20.45 11.15 -23.97
C VAL A 750 -20.15 12.63 -24.23
N ASP A 751 -20.94 13.50 -23.60
CA ASP A 751 -20.64 14.94 -23.57
C ASP A 751 -19.30 15.16 -22.86
N GLY A 752 -18.48 16.08 -23.38
CA GLY A 752 -17.07 16.29 -22.99
C GLY A 752 -16.05 15.36 -23.67
N GLY A 753 -16.49 14.31 -24.39
CA GLY A 753 -15.60 13.33 -25.01
C GLY A 753 -14.72 13.88 -26.15
N SER A 754 -13.77 13.07 -26.65
CA SER A 754 -12.82 13.50 -27.69
C SER A 754 -12.64 12.50 -28.84
N ILE A 755 -12.63 13.00 -30.08
CA ILE A 755 -12.37 12.22 -31.30
C ILE A 755 -11.11 12.73 -32.00
N VAL A 756 -10.21 11.83 -32.40
CA VAL A 756 -8.97 12.14 -33.14
C VAL A 756 -8.90 11.36 -34.45
N ASN A 757 -8.94 12.09 -35.57
CA ASN A 757 -8.88 11.51 -36.91
C ASN A 757 -7.44 11.51 -37.48
N ALA A 758 -7.06 10.45 -38.21
CA ALA A 758 -5.80 10.41 -38.96
C ALA A 758 -5.95 11.01 -40.36
N SER A 759 -5.47 12.25 -40.54
CA SER A 759 -5.19 12.81 -41.85
C SER A 759 -3.80 12.36 -42.35
N SER A 760 -3.04 13.24 -42.98
CA SER A 760 -1.66 13.09 -43.44
C SER A 760 -1.10 14.48 -43.71
N ILE A 761 0.22 14.62 -43.84
CA ILE A 761 0.81 15.81 -44.44
C ILE A 761 0.30 16.07 -45.88
N ALA A 762 -0.12 15.01 -46.59
CA ALA A 762 -0.83 15.12 -47.88
C ALA A 762 -2.27 15.67 -47.77
N GLY A 763 -2.78 15.90 -46.55
CA GLY A 763 -4.03 16.62 -46.26
C GLY A 763 -3.83 18.12 -45.99
N LEU A 764 -2.58 18.60 -45.99
CA LEU A 764 -2.21 20.01 -45.78
C LEU A 764 -1.46 20.61 -46.99
N GLN A 765 -0.87 19.77 -47.85
CA GLN A 765 -0.20 20.18 -49.08
C GLN A 765 -0.40 19.14 -50.19
N GLY A 766 -0.39 19.60 -51.45
CA GLY A 766 -0.42 18.72 -52.62
C GLY A 766 0.93 18.07 -52.90
N ARG A 767 0.91 16.85 -53.47
CA ARG A 767 2.11 16.19 -54.02
C ARG A 767 1.79 15.62 -55.41
N PRO A 768 2.72 15.70 -56.38
CA PRO A 768 2.59 15.00 -57.66
C PRO A 768 2.34 13.49 -57.45
N TRP A 769 1.57 12.88 -58.35
CA TRP A 769 1.25 11.44 -58.36
C TRP A 769 0.59 10.88 -57.08
N ASN A 770 -0.12 11.72 -56.31
CA ASN A 770 -0.74 11.36 -55.02
C ASN A 770 -2.22 11.78 -54.92
N SER A 771 -2.91 12.08 -56.03
CA SER A 771 -4.22 12.76 -56.05
C SER A 771 -5.29 12.12 -55.18
N ALA A 772 -5.61 10.84 -55.37
CA ALA A 772 -6.66 10.16 -54.59
C ALA A 772 -6.37 10.21 -53.07
N TYR A 773 -5.12 9.91 -52.69
CA TYR A 773 -4.70 9.94 -51.29
C TYR A 773 -4.77 11.36 -50.72
N ALA A 774 -4.23 12.36 -51.42
CA ALA A 774 -4.25 13.76 -51.01
C ALA A 774 -5.68 14.30 -50.85
N VAL A 775 -6.57 14.04 -51.82
CA VAL A 775 -7.99 14.43 -51.75
C VAL A 775 -8.68 13.77 -50.56
N SER A 776 -8.47 12.46 -50.33
CA SER A 776 -9.07 11.76 -49.18
C SER A 776 -8.63 12.38 -47.84
N LYS A 777 -7.35 12.76 -47.71
CA LYS A 777 -6.80 13.33 -46.46
C LYS A 777 -7.12 14.82 -46.27
N HIS A 778 -7.26 15.61 -47.34
CA HIS A 778 -7.85 16.94 -47.26
C HIS A 778 -9.33 16.87 -46.82
N GLY A 779 -10.07 15.86 -47.32
CA GLY A 779 -11.44 15.59 -46.90
C GLY A 779 -11.56 15.34 -45.40
N VAL A 780 -10.63 14.57 -44.80
CA VAL A 780 -10.58 14.35 -43.34
C VAL A 780 -10.37 15.65 -42.56
N VAL A 781 -9.52 16.57 -43.04
CA VAL A 781 -9.33 17.89 -42.41
C VAL A 781 -10.62 18.72 -42.45
N GLY A 782 -11.34 18.70 -43.58
CA GLY A 782 -12.65 19.35 -43.71
C GLY A 782 -13.68 18.77 -42.75
N LEU A 783 -13.83 17.43 -42.76
CA LEU A 783 -14.75 16.68 -41.90
C LEU A 783 -14.51 16.98 -40.41
N THR A 784 -13.25 16.91 -39.96
CA THR A 784 -12.86 17.22 -38.57
C THR A 784 -13.31 18.62 -38.14
N ARG A 785 -13.14 19.63 -39.01
CA ARG A 785 -13.52 21.02 -38.74
C ARG A 785 -15.03 21.23 -38.71
N SER A 786 -15.80 20.52 -39.54
CA SER A 786 -17.27 20.56 -39.51
C SER A 786 -17.80 19.90 -38.24
N ALA A 787 -17.39 18.65 -37.98
CA ALA A 787 -17.79 17.90 -36.80
C ALA A 787 -17.51 18.66 -35.50
N ALA A 788 -16.30 19.24 -35.35
CA ALA A 788 -15.94 20.05 -34.19
C ALA A 788 -16.90 21.23 -33.92
N LYS A 789 -17.41 21.87 -34.97
CA LYS A 789 -18.39 22.97 -34.86
C LYS A 789 -19.80 22.47 -34.52
N GLU A 790 -20.17 21.29 -35.03
CA GLU A 790 -21.47 20.68 -34.79
C GLU A 790 -21.63 20.21 -33.34
N VAL A 791 -20.59 19.64 -32.73
CA VAL A 791 -20.68 19.03 -31.39
C VAL A 791 -20.01 19.80 -30.25
N GLY A 792 -19.36 20.93 -30.52
CA GLY A 792 -18.70 21.75 -29.49
C GLY A 792 -19.63 22.23 -28.38
N VAL A 793 -20.94 22.37 -28.65
CA VAL A 793 -21.95 22.71 -27.62
C VAL A 793 -22.15 21.60 -26.57
N ARG A 794 -21.76 20.36 -26.88
CA ARG A 794 -21.75 19.21 -25.97
C ARG A 794 -20.40 19.06 -25.23
N GLY A 795 -19.50 20.03 -25.37
CA GLY A 795 -18.10 19.91 -24.93
C GLY A 795 -17.28 18.88 -25.71
N VAL A 796 -17.85 18.21 -26.71
CA VAL A 796 -17.17 17.16 -27.47
C VAL A 796 -16.15 17.78 -28.43
N ARG A 797 -14.93 17.24 -28.42
CA ARG A 797 -13.78 17.76 -29.17
C ARG A 797 -13.51 16.86 -30.37
N VAL A 798 -13.22 17.45 -31.53
CA VAL A 798 -12.89 16.67 -32.75
C VAL A 798 -11.65 17.28 -33.38
N ASN A 799 -10.54 16.55 -33.38
CA ASN A 799 -9.25 17.01 -33.90
C ASN A 799 -8.70 16.03 -34.94
N CYS A 800 -7.62 16.40 -35.63
CA CYS A 800 -6.89 15.47 -36.49
C CYS A 800 -5.37 15.64 -36.38
N VAL A 801 -4.68 14.51 -36.52
CA VAL A 801 -3.23 14.47 -36.69
C VAL A 801 -2.88 14.34 -38.18
N CYS A 802 -1.80 14.98 -38.60
CA CYS A 802 -1.30 15.01 -39.97
C CYS A 802 0.13 14.45 -40.00
N PRO A 803 0.32 13.12 -39.99
CA PRO A 803 1.66 12.53 -39.94
C PRO A 803 2.45 12.78 -41.23
N GLY A 804 3.77 12.98 -41.08
CA GLY A 804 4.73 12.93 -42.17
C GLY A 804 5.16 11.49 -42.49
N MET A 805 6.45 11.29 -42.78
CA MET A 805 6.99 9.95 -43.02
C MET A 805 7.26 9.23 -41.68
N ILE A 806 6.39 8.27 -41.36
CA ILE A 806 6.45 7.45 -40.14
C ILE A 806 6.82 6.01 -40.48
N ASP A 807 7.61 5.37 -39.61
CA ASP A 807 8.01 3.97 -39.75
C ASP A 807 6.82 3.05 -39.44
N THR A 808 6.21 2.51 -40.50
CA THR A 808 4.97 1.71 -40.45
C THR A 808 4.90 0.76 -41.66
N PRO A 809 4.12 -0.33 -41.58
CA PRO A 809 3.88 -1.23 -42.72
C PRO A 809 3.32 -0.52 -43.97
N MET A 810 2.57 0.58 -43.79
CA MET A 810 2.05 1.40 -44.89
C MET A 810 3.19 2.09 -45.66
N ASN A 811 4.14 2.72 -44.96
CA ASN A 811 5.30 3.37 -45.56
C ASN A 811 6.23 2.35 -46.27
N ALA A 812 6.44 1.18 -45.65
CA ALA A 812 7.15 0.07 -46.29
C ALA A 812 6.47 -0.42 -47.59
N THR A 813 5.15 -0.31 -47.69
CA THR A 813 4.39 -0.69 -48.90
C THR A 813 4.45 0.39 -49.97
N ALA A 814 4.36 1.68 -49.62
CA ALA A 814 4.55 2.79 -50.56
C ALA A 814 5.93 2.72 -51.26
N LYS A 815 6.98 2.43 -50.49
CA LYS A 815 8.35 2.26 -51.02
C LYS A 815 8.50 1.10 -52.00
N ARG A 816 7.76 -0.01 -51.79
CA ARG A 816 7.76 -1.16 -52.73
C ARG A 816 7.06 -0.81 -54.04
N VAL A 817 5.86 -0.24 -53.97
CA VAL A 817 5.08 0.21 -55.16
C VAL A 817 5.89 1.19 -56.02
N ALA A 818 6.56 2.17 -55.40
CA ALA A 818 7.41 3.12 -56.11
C ALA A 818 8.72 2.52 -56.66
N ALA A 819 9.22 1.43 -56.07
CA ALA A 819 10.41 0.73 -56.56
C ALA A 819 10.06 -0.16 -57.77
N GLU A 820 9.03 -0.99 -57.66
CA GLU A 820 8.58 -1.95 -58.69
C GLU A 820 8.17 -1.26 -59.99
N SER A 821 7.58 -0.07 -59.90
CA SER A 821 7.19 0.76 -61.05
C SER A 821 8.36 1.55 -61.69
N SER A 822 9.54 1.58 -61.06
CA SER A 822 10.69 2.37 -61.55
C SER A 822 11.66 1.60 -62.49
N ALA A 823 11.25 0.43 -62.99
CA ALA A 823 12.14 -0.53 -63.64
C ALA A 823 12.65 -0.22 -65.08
N ASP A 824 12.15 0.79 -65.81
CA ASP A 824 12.90 1.46 -66.91
C ASP A 824 12.51 2.94 -67.06
N SER A 825 12.04 3.60 -65.99
CA SER A 825 11.76 5.04 -66.03
C SER A 825 13.06 5.85 -66.01
N LYS A 826 13.73 5.89 -67.16
CA LYS A 826 14.96 6.65 -67.49
C LYS A 826 14.81 8.19 -67.41
N GLN A 827 13.98 8.70 -66.51
CA GLN A 827 13.83 10.12 -66.25
C GLN A 827 14.42 10.47 -64.89
N SER A 828 15.73 10.71 -64.93
CA SER A 828 16.49 11.70 -64.13
C SER A 828 15.62 12.71 -63.36
N GLY A 829 15.94 13.10 -62.13
CA GLY A 829 17.17 12.95 -61.37
C GLY A 829 17.10 13.81 -60.09
N SER A 830 18.12 13.80 -59.23
CA SER A 830 18.08 14.45 -57.90
C SER A 830 17.05 13.85 -56.91
N ARG A 831 17.16 12.56 -56.63
CA ARG A 831 16.62 11.99 -55.37
C ARG A 831 17.52 12.41 -54.19
N ILE A 832 17.36 13.64 -53.72
CA ILE A 832 17.58 13.95 -52.30
C ILE A 832 16.75 12.92 -51.54
N SER A 833 17.35 12.14 -50.64
CA SER A 833 16.58 11.10 -49.93
C SER A 833 15.44 11.76 -49.17
N GLU A 834 14.26 11.13 -49.11
CA GLU A 834 13.10 11.73 -48.42
C GLU A 834 13.36 12.00 -46.93
N ALA A 835 14.39 11.36 -46.35
CA ALA A 835 14.89 11.68 -45.01
C ALA A 835 15.65 13.02 -44.97
N MET A 836 16.34 13.43 -46.04
CA MET A 836 17.03 14.72 -46.14
C MET A 836 16.08 15.90 -46.39
N SER A 837 14.83 15.65 -46.84
CA SER A 837 13.77 16.67 -46.94
C SER A 837 12.96 16.88 -45.64
N VAL A 838 13.29 16.14 -44.57
CA VAL A 838 12.73 16.32 -43.22
C VAL A 838 13.77 17.08 -42.38
N ALA A 839 13.39 18.16 -41.70
CA ALA A 839 14.32 18.98 -40.93
C ALA A 839 15.06 18.17 -39.84
N LEU A 840 14.38 17.23 -39.17
CA LEU A 840 14.99 16.30 -38.19
C LEU A 840 15.84 15.17 -38.80
N ARG A 841 15.96 15.09 -40.13
CA ARG A 841 16.79 14.13 -40.89
C ARG A 841 16.57 12.65 -40.59
N ARG A 842 15.37 12.28 -40.14
CA ARG A 842 14.99 10.89 -39.84
C ARG A 842 13.52 10.63 -40.12
N VAL A 843 13.18 9.35 -40.21
CA VAL A 843 11.80 8.86 -40.17
C VAL A 843 11.25 9.02 -38.74
N GLY A 844 9.98 9.41 -38.61
CA GLY A 844 9.27 9.46 -37.32
C GLY A 844 8.85 8.06 -36.86
N LYS A 845 8.73 7.81 -35.56
CA LYS A 845 8.21 6.54 -35.04
C LYS A 845 6.71 6.60 -34.78
N ALA A 846 6.05 5.44 -34.78
CA ALA A 846 4.62 5.33 -34.52
C ALA A 846 4.23 5.93 -33.15
N GLU A 847 5.07 5.75 -32.12
CA GLU A 847 4.84 6.26 -30.76
C GLU A 847 4.89 7.78 -30.69
N GLU A 848 5.58 8.46 -31.63
CA GLU A 848 5.68 9.92 -31.65
C GLU A 848 4.38 10.57 -32.11
N VAL A 849 3.68 9.94 -33.07
CA VAL A 849 2.32 10.34 -33.45
C VAL A 849 1.32 9.93 -32.37
N ALA A 850 1.42 8.70 -31.86
CA ALA A 850 0.51 8.17 -30.86
C ALA A 850 0.48 9.01 -29.57
N LYS A 851 1.62 9.54 -29.11
CA LYS A 851 1.68 10.49 -27.98
C LYS A 851 0.79 11.71 -28.19
N LEU A 852 0.76 12.28 -29.40
CA LEU A 852 -0.12 13.41 -29.71
C LEU A 852 -1.58 12.99 -29.81
N VAL A 853 -1.88 11.82 -30.39
CA VAL A 853 -3.25 11.28 -30.42
C VAL A 853 -3.78 11.14 -28.99
N VAL A 854 -3.00 10.58 -28.07
CA VAL A 854 -3.41 10.41 -26.67
C VAL A 854 -3.53 11.75 -25.93
N PHE A 855 -2.64 12.73 -26.17
CA PHE A 855 -2.80 14.09 -25.65
C PHE A 855 -4.11 14.74 -26.13
N LEU A 856 -4.47 14.56 -27.40
CA LEU A 856 -5.70 15.11 -27.98
C LEU A 856 -6.97 14.38 -27.49
N LEU A 857 -6.86 13.12 -27.06
CA LEU A 857 -7.95 12.40 -26.39
C LEU A 857 -8.11 12.82 -24.93
N GLY A 858 -7.02 13.05 -24.21
CA GLY A 858 -7.01 13.39 -22.78
C GLY A 858 -7.37 14.83 -22.45
N ASP A 859 -7.54 15.10 -21.15
CA ASP A 859 -7.99 16.39 -20.60
C ASP A 859 -6.96 17.52 -20.77
N GLU A 860 -5.70 17.16 -21.04
CA GLU A 860 -4.61 18.12 -21.36
C GLU A 860 -4.93 18.98 -22.61
N SER A 861 -5.97 18.61 -23.38
CA SER A 861 -6.41 19.27 -24.60
C SER A 861 -7.88 19.75 -24.57
N THR A 862 -8.46 19.94 -23.38
CA THR A 862 -9.86 20.41 -23.16
C THR A 862 -10.26 21.68 -23.94
N PHE A 863 -9.34 22.58 -24.25
CA PHE A 863 -9.60 23.79 -25.07
C PHE A 863 -9.14 23.68 -26.53
N ILE A 864 -8.92 22.46 -27.03
CA ILE A 864 -8.44 22.17 -28.39
C ILE A 864 -9.51 21.36 -29.14
N SER A 865 -10.12 21.96 -30.16
CA SER A 865 -11.08 21.32 -31.06
C SER A 865 -11.01 21.93 -32.47
N GLY A 866 -11.28 21.13 -33.51
CA GLY A 866 -11.22 21.53 -34.92
C GLY A 866 -9.80 21.68 -35.49
N ALA A 867 -8.77 21.33 -34.71
CA ALA A 867 -7.38 21.55 -35.08
C ALA A 867 -6.78 20.43 -35.95
N SER A 868 -5.72 20.77 -36.68
CA SER A 868 -4.97 19.87 -37.56
C SER A 868 -3.49 19.97 -37.24
N TYR A 869 -2.91 18.95 -36.60
CA TYR A 869 -1.54 19.00 -36.08
C TYR A 869 -0.57 18.17 -36.93
N SER A 870 0.45 18.81 -37.49
CA SER A 870 1.57 18.12 -38.17
C SER A 870 2.43 17.33 -37.19
N VAL A 871 2.73 16.07 -37.52
CA VAL A 871 3.74 15.26 -36.82
C VAL A 871 4.67 14.66 -37.88
N ASP A 872 5.59 15.47 -38.37
CA ASP A 872 6.30 15.24 -39.62
C ASP A 872 7.82 15.47 -39.55
N GLY A 873 8.34 15.93 -38.41
CA GLY A 873 9.75 16.26 -38.22
C GLY A 873 10.20 17.54 -38.93
N GLY A 874 9.28 18.47 -39.22
CA GLY A 874 9.57 19.67 -40.00
C GLY A 874 9.70 19.33 -41.49
N TRP A 875 8.65 18.69 -42.06
CA TRP A 875 8.51 18.55 -43.50
C TRP A 875 7.73 19.75 -44.06
N ASN A 876 6.65 20.13 -43.39
CA ASN A 876 5.71 21.18 -43.78
C ASN A 876 5.77 22.35 -42.80
N CYS A 877 6.89 23.07 -42.82
CA CYS A 877 7.20 24.23 -41.99
C CYS A 877 7.78 25.37 -42.84
#